data_AF-A0A9D5RG23-F1
#
_entry.id   AF-A0A9D5RG23-F1
#
_cell.length_a   1.000
_cell.length_b   1.000
_cell.length_c   1.000
_cell.angle_alpha   90.00
_cell.angle_beta   90.00
_cell.angle_gamma   90.00
#
_symmetry.space_group_name_H-M   'P 1'
#
loop_
_entity.id
_entity.type
_entity.pdbx_description
1 polymer ?
#
loop_
_entity_poly.entity_id
_entity_poly.type
_entity_poly.pdbx_seq_one_letter_code
_entity_poly.pdbx_strand_id
1 'polypeptide(L)'
;MLRTTKVENGLVKGLAGEDPRITVYRGIPFAKPPVGENRFRAPQPCDNWEGTLEAYDFGPISYQDTPGIGGGLYDREWHVDPEIPMSEDCLYLNIWTPAKRADEKLPVLVWYFGGGFQWGYTAEMEFNGEALAKRGIVVVSVAYRLGCFGFLAHKDITKESPEAPGNFGLLDQRFGLHWVHRNIAAFGGDPDRITISGQSAGGSSTMHQLTNPENYDIVKGAAILSGIIRMPKMDDDIFRPLSLSKAEDLGAQFFESLGVKDLSEARKLTSKELLEGYDKFVQDHPRMFPIIDGKFCDSDPVERFVNRKCADVPVMSGNTSDEFKIDGISMVESSVKSAFGDAHKNAPDQKFYYYRFDPDIPGDGHPGDSYPGTFHSCDLWFFFGNLAKCHRPYVGHHYDLQRQMCDYYANFIKTGNPNGEGYDKLPLPEWTPYTPENPAEMEFLGRGAVPRFEGGIRQNSQKQAVNPYLPSWEYIPDGEPYVFGDRVYVYGSHDLYQGETFCLGDYVCWSAPVNDLGEWKYEGVSYPKVSDPLNPDGHMCLYAPDVTVGPDGRYYLYYVLDKVCVVSVAVSDTPAGPYKFYGYVHYEDGTKLGEKEGDEPQFDPGVITENGVTYLFTGFCGQGDKSRHGAMLTVLGEDMLTVKKAPKFIAPGNQYSQGTPYEGHAFFEAPSIRKHDDTYYFVYSSEVMHELCYATSKDPEGPYEYGGVIVSNCDLHIDSYKKAEEATAYGANNHGSIVEIAGQWYIFYHRHTNGTWFSRQGCAEKINFEADGSIKQVEITSCGLNNGPLSDKGEYPAYIACNIFTKEHKIYVEAGAPRVVQEGGDGDQNPGYIKDIVDGTTIGFKYFDLNKVTGLRIKTRAYYNGTFEIRTALDGEVLGEIKGIGSNIWTSFEGKVKELSGTHALYLTYKGTGNASLSSIEFLH
;
A
#
# COMPACT_ATOMS: atom_id res chain seq x y z
N MET A 1 5.92 -14.85 -40.17
CA MET A 1 4.80 -14.74 -39.22
C MET A 1 3.69 -15.64 -39.70
N LEU A 2 3.14 -16.46 -38.81
CA LEU A 2 1.88 -17.16 -39.10
C LEU A 2 0.76 -16.11 -39.22
N ARG A 3 0.36 -15.74 -40.43
CA ARG A 3 -0.77 -14.82 -40.69
C ARG A 3 -2.05 -15.55 -41.08
N THR A 4 -1.91 -16.75 -41.63
CA THR A 4 -3.02 -17.67 -41.93
C THR A 4 -2.62 -19.04 -41.42
N THR A 5 -3.53 -19.73 -40.74
CA THR A 5 -3.33 -21.09 -40.25
C THR A 5 -4.60 -21.92 -40.40
N LYS A 6 -4.54 -23.21 -40.08
CA LYS A 6 -5.68 -24.14 -40.14
C LYS A 6 -5.97 -24.74 -38.78
N VAL A 7 -7.18 -24.53 -38.28
CA VAL A 7 -7.74 -25.17 -37.08
C VAL A 7 -8.69 -26.31 -37.48
N GLU A 8 -9.25 -27.03 -36.51
CA GLU A 8 -10.16 -28.16 -36.76
C GLU A 8 -11.38 -27.77 -37.62
N ASN A 9 -11.89 -26.54 -37.44
CA ASN A 9 -13.09 -26.04 -38.13
C ASN A 9 -12.82 -25.41 -39.51
N GLY A 10 -11.59 -24.98 -39.83
CA GLY A 10 -11.30 -24.28 -41.09
C GLY A 10 -10.00 -23.48 -41.11
N LEU A 11 -9.82 -22.63 -42.14
CA LEU A 11 -8.70 -21.68 -42.20
C LEU A 11 -9.01 -20.41 -41.42
N VAL A 12 -8.05 -19.86 -40.68
CA VAL A 12 -8.17 -18.58 -39.96
C VAL A 12 -7.04 -17.66 -40.40
N LYS A 13 -7.34 -16.38 -40.62
CA LYS A 13 -6.38 -15.33 -40.98
C LYS A 13 -6.46 -14.19 -39.97
N GLY A 14 -5.32 -13.77 -39.43
CA GLY A 14 -5.18 -12.67 -38.47
C GLY A 14 -4.37 -11.50 -39.03
N LEU A 15 -4.26 -10.43 -38.26
CA LEU A 15 -3.53 -9.22 -38.62
C LEU A 15 -2.16 -9.13 -37.93
N ALA A 16 -1.36 -8.14 -38.36
CA ALA A 16 -0.25 -7.67 -37.55
C ALA A 16 -0.78 -7.03 -36.24
N GLY A 17 -0.05 -7.19 -35.14
CA GLY A 17 -0.26 -6.38 -33.94
C GLY A 17 0.29 -4.96 -34.11
N GLU A 18 0.35 -4.22 -33.00
CA GLU A 18 1.04 -2.93 -32.89
C GLU A 18 2.53 -3.11 -33.24
N ASP A 19 3.13 -4.21 -32.78
CA ASP A 19 4.36 -4.76 -33.30
C ASP A 19 4.09 -5.71 -34.50
N PRO A 20 4.60 -5.42 -35.70
CA PRO A 20 4.40 -6.28 -36.87
C PRO A 20 5.05 -7.66 -36.74
N ARG A 21 5.86 -7.91 -35.71
CA ARG A 21 6.43 -9.23 -35.36
C ARG A 21 5.47 -10.10 -34.55
N ILE A 22 4.29 -9.61 -34.16
CA ILE A 22 3.22 -10.41 -33.55
C ILE A 22 2.08 -10.56 -34.57
N THR A 23 1.42 -11.72 -34.59
CA THR A 23 0.09 -11.88 -35.22
C THR A 23 -0.97 -11.84 -34.15
N VAL A 24 -2.05 -11.10 -34.40
CA VAL A 24 -3.25 -11.10 -33.57
C VAL A 24 -4.39 -11.69 -34.39
N TYR A 25 -5.08 -12.67 -33.81
CA TYR A 25 -6.32 -13.24 -34.31
C TYR A 25 -7.41 -12.91 -33.30
N ARG A 26 -8.51 -12.29 -33.72
CA ARG A 26 -9.62 -11.88 -32.84
C ARG A 26 -10.93 -12.49 -33.31
N GLY A 27 -11.85 -12.79 -32.40
CA GLY A 27 -13.18 -13.29 -32.78
C GLY A 27 -13.18 -14.69 -33.41
N ILE A 28 -12.31 -15.62 -32.98
CA ILE A 28 -12.39 -17.02 -33.43
C ILE A 28 -13.52 -17.73 -32.65
N PRO A 29 -14.57 -18.25 -33.30
CA PRO A 29 -15.63 -18.98 -32.61
C PRO A 29 -15.10 -20.34 -32.16
N PHE A 30 -15.19 -20.62 -30.85
CA PHE A 30 -14.79 -21.91 -30.28
C PHE A 30 -15.98 -22.82 -29.98
N ALA A 31 -17.20 -22.26 -29.92
CA ALA A 31 -18.47 -22.97 -29.74
C ALA A 31 -19.55 -22.43 -30.71
N LYS A 32 -20.69 -23.11 -30.80
CA LYS A 32 -21.88 -22.55 -31.44
C LYS A 32 -22.45 -21.38 -30.62
N PRO A 33 -23.13 -20.43 -31.29
CA PRO A 33 -23.89 -19.38 -30.61
C PRO A 33 -24.85 -19.99 -29.56
N PRO A 34 -24.78 -19.58 -28.27
CA PRO A 34 -25.64 -20.10 -27.20
C PRO A 34 -27.04 -19.44 -27.21
N VAL A 35 -27.61 -19.25 -28.40
CA VAL A 35 -28.90 -18.58 -28.65
C VAL A 35 -30.03 -19.58 -28.84
N GLY A 36 -31.28 -19.15 -28.63
CA GLY A 36 -32.48 -19.98 -28.87
C GLY A 36 -32.45 -21.27 -28.04
N GLU A 37 -32.49 -22.43 -28.69
CA GLU A 37 -32.42 -23.74 -28.03
C GLU A 37 -31.06 -24.06 -27.37
N ASN A 38 -30.01 -23.26 -27.64
CA ASN A 38 -28.74 -23.34 -26.92
C ASN A 38 -28.67 -22.37 -25.72
N ARG A 39 -29.67 -21.50 -25.52
CA ARG A 39 -29.74 -20.65 -24.32
C ARG A 39 -29.99 -21.52 -23.10
N PHE A 40 -29.26 -21.23 -22.02
CA PHE A 40 -29.25 -22.03 -20.78
C PHE A 40 -28.91 -23.52 -21.04
N ARG A 41 -27.85 -23.74 -21.82
CA ARG A 41 -27.32 -25.07 -22.16
C ARG A 41 -25.79 -25.04 -22.25
N ALA A 42 -25.15 -26.17 -21.97
CA ALA A 42 -23.71 -26.35 -22.19
C ALA A 42 -23.29 -26.02 -23.64
N PRO A 43 -22.10 -25.43 -23.85
CA PRO A 43 -21.60 -25.06 -25.18
C PRO A 43 -21.54 -26.29 -26.10
N GLN A 44 -21.78 -26.06 -27.39
CA GLN A 44 -21.80 -27.10 -28.43
C GLN A 44 -20.68 -26.85 -29.46
N PRO A 45 -20.12 -27.89 -30.12
CA PRO A 45 -19.05 -27.71 -31.11
C PRO A 45 -19.47 -26.80 -32.26
N CYS A 46 -18.66 -25.77 -32.56
CA CYS A 46 -18.89 -24.86 -33.69
C CYS A 46 -18.99 -25.63 -35.02
N ASP A 47 -19.82 -25.14 -35.93
CA ASP A 47 -19.83 -25.65 -37.31
C ASP A 47 -18.55 -25.25 -38.06
N ASN A 48 -18.18 -26.02 -39.08
CA ASN A 48 -17.06 -25.70 -39.95
C ASN A 48 -17.45 -24.55 -40.89
N TRP A 49 -16.56 -23.58 -41.08
CA TRP A 49 -16.76 -22.49 -42.03
C TRP A 49 -16.10 -22.80 -43.39
N GLU A 50 -16.72 -22.34 -44.47
CA GLU A 50 -16.12 -22.41 -45.81
C GLU A 50 -15.11 -21.28 -46.02
N GLY A 51 -14.04 -21.55 -46.77
CA GLY A 51 -12.99 -20.57 -47.05
C GLY A 51 -12.10 -20.27 -45.84
N THR A 52 -11.89 -18.99 -45.57
CA THR A 52 -10.98 -18.48 -44.52
C THR A 52 -11.72 -17.47 -43.66
N LEU A 53 -11.79 -17.73 -42.35
CA LEU A 53 -12.28 -16.78 -41.35
C LEU A 53 -11.29 -15.62 -41.21
N GLU A 54 -11.77 -14.40 -41.37
CA GLU A 54 -10.99 -13.18 -41.15
C GLU A 54 -11.14 -12.73 -39.68
N ALA A 55 -10.18 -13.13 -38.86
CA ALA A 55 -10.16 -12.95 -37.41
C ALA A 55 -9.48 -11.62 -37.04
N TYR A 56 -10.09 -10.50 -37.42
CA TYR A 56 -9.50 -9.15 -37.34
C TYR A 56 -10.03 -8.32 -36.17
N ASP A 57 -11.32 -8.47 -35.91
CA ASP A 57 -12.08 -7.72 -34.90
C ASP A 57 -12.49 -8.65 -33.76
N PHE A 58 -12.71 -8.09 -32.57
CA PHE A 58 -13.22 -8.87 -31.45
C PHE A 58 -14.66 -9.34 -31.75
N GLY A 59 -15.00 -10.55 -31.30
CA GLY A 59 -16.40 -10.99 -31.29
C GLY A 59 -17.21 -10.19 -30.28
N PRO A 60 -18.56 -10.18 -30.39
CA PRO A 60 -19.42 -9.49 -29.43
C PRO A 60 -19.19 -9.94 -27.99
N ILE A 61 -19.32 -9.00 -27.05
CA ILE A 61 -19.28 -9.28 -25.61
C ILE A 61 -20.56 -10.01 -25.17
N SER A 62 -20.46 -10.82 -24.11
CA SER A 62 -21.63 -11.43 -23.47
C SER A 62 -22.59 -10.35 -22.99
N TYR A 63 -23.91 -10.60 -23.07
CA TYR A 63 -24.92 -9.74 -22.46
C TYR A 63 -24.61 -9.45 -20.98
N GLN A 64 -24.59 -8.16 -20.65
CA GLN A 64 -24.29 -7.54 -19.36
C GLN A 64 -24.77 -6.07 -19.39
N ASP A 65 -24.63 -5.33 -18.29
CA ASP A 65 -24.81 -3.88 -18.29
C ASP A 65 -23.95 -3.22 -19.38
N THR A 66 -24.47 -2.19 -20.06
CA THR A 66 -23.72 -1.55 -21.15
C THR A 66 -22.47 -0.84 -20.59
N PRO A 67 -21.25 -1.19 -21.05
CA PRO A 67 -20.01 -0.54 -20.62
C PRO A 67 -20.07 0.99 -20.82
N GLY A 68 -19.36 1.76 -19.98
CA GLY A 68 -19.08 3.17 -20.23
C GLY A 68 -20.24 4.15 -20.01
N ILE A 69 -21.38 3.66 -19.50
CA ILE A 69 -22.56 4.49 -19.19
C ILE A 69 -22.51 5.05 -17.74
N GLY A 70 -21.58 4.59 -16.92
CA GLY A 70 -21.36 5.05 -15.54
C GLY A 70 -20.23 6.08 -15.36
N GLY A 71 -19.99 6.45 -14.11
CA GLY A 71 -18.91 7.35 -13.69
C GLY A 71 -18.04 6.80 -12.56
N GLY A 72 -18.24 5.52 -12.19
CA GLY A 72 -17.43 4.85 -11.18
C GLY A 72 -16.01 4.60 -11.66
N LEU A 73 -15.14 4.17 -10.73
CA LEU A 73 -13.74 3.86 -11.02
C LEU A 73 -13.61 2.90 -12.23
N TYR A 74 -14.32 1.78 -12.19
CA TYR A 74 -14.25 0.74 -13.23
C TYR A 74 -14.89 1.13 -14.57
N ASP A 75 -15.88 2.03 -14.57
CA ASP A 75 -16.47 2.58 -15.81
C ASP A 75 -15.43 3.38 -16.61
N ARG A 76 -14.54 4.08 -15.90
CA ARG A 76 -13.51 4.97 -16.47
C ARG A 76 -12.17 4.28 -16.68
N GLU A 77 -11.90 3.19 -15.94
CA GLU A 77 -10.65 2.44 -16.01
C GLU A 77 -10.70 1.30 -17.05
N TRP A 78 -11.77 0.49 -17.05
CA TRP A 78 -11.87 -0.76 -17.84
C TRP A 78 -12.97 -0.70 -18.90
N HIS A 79 -14.17 -0.31 -18.49
CA HIS A 79 -15.39 -0.41 -19.29
C HIS A 79 -15.60 0.81 -20.22
N VAL A 80 -14.58 1.25 -20.95
CA VAL A 80 -14.56 2.60 -21.56
C VAL A 80 -15.30 2.76 -22.91
N ASP A 81 -15.84 1.69 -23.50
CA ASP A 81 -16.47 1.71 -24.83
C ASP A 81 -17.97 1.36 -24.77
N PRO A 82 -18.88 2.36 -24.81
CA PRO A 82 -20.33 2.13 -24.82
C PRO A 82 -20.90 1.69 -26.17
N GLU A 83 -20.11 1.69 -27.25
CA GLU A 83 -20.53 1.24 -28.58
C GLU A 83 -20.08 -0.21 -28.88
N ILE A 84 -19.40 -0.87 -27.94
CA ILE A 84 -18.89 -2.24 -28.10
C ILE A 84 -20.02 -3.23 -28.43
N PRO A 85 -19.92 -4.05 -29.49
CA PRO A 85 -20.98 -4.98 -29.86
C PRO A 85 -21.26 -6.00 -28.76
N MET A 86 -22.53 -6.14 -28.38
CA MET A 86 -23.00 -7.07 -27.34
C MET A 86 -24.03 -8.06 -27.90
N SER A 87 -23.88 -9.33 -27.57
CA SER A 87 -24.74 -10.42 -28.06
C SER A 87 -24.76 -11.62 -27.12
N GLU A 88 -25.74 -12.50 -27.27
CA GLU A 88 -25.63 -13.86 -26.72
C GLU A 88 -24.70 -14.73 -27.58
N ASP A 89 -24.54 -14.39 -28.87
CA ASP A 89 -23.48 -14.94 -29.70
C ASP A 89 -22.15 -14.27 -29.32
N CYS A 90 -21.52 -14.80 -28.27
CA CYS A 90 -20.32 -14.23 -27.63
C CYS A 90 -19.21 -15.26 -27.38
N LEU A 91 -19.35 -16.51 -27.82
CA LEU A 91 -18.41 -17.61 -27.52
C LEU A 91 -17.21 -17.64 -28.48
N TYR A 92 -16.41 -16.57 -28.37
CA TYR A 92 -15.21 -16.34 -29.15
C TYR A 92 -13.94 -16.34 -28.28
N LEU A 93 -12.80 -16.57 -28.92
CA LEU A 93 -11.48 -16.40 -28.32
C LEU A 93 -10.55 -15.62 -29.24
N ASN A 94 -9.49 -15.07 -28.65
CA ASN A 94 -8.51 -14.22 -29.33
C ASN A 94 -7.11 -14.75 -29.04
N ILE A 95 -6.19 -14.67 -30.01
CA ILE A 95 -4.84 -15.25 -29.94
C ILE A 95 -3.80 -14.23 -30.39
N TRP A 96 -2.80 -13.97 -29.53
CA TRP A 96 -1.57 -13.24 -29.86
C TRP A 96 -0.43 -14.25 -29.96
N THR A 97 0.28 -14.28 -31.08
CA THR A 97 1.40 -15.21 -31.29
C THR A 97 2.62 -14.54 -31.95
N PRO A 98 3.85 -14.75 -31.42
CA PRO A 98 5.10 -14.35 -32.08
C PRO A 98 5.57 -15.40 -33.10
N ALA A 99 4.85 -16.52 -33.26
CA ALA A 99 5.31 -17.65 -34.05
C ALA A 99 5.40 -17.35 -35.55
N LYS A 100 6.46 -17.85 -36.17
CA LYS A 100 6.69 -17.79 -37.61
C LYS A 100 6.25 -19.09 -38.30
N ARG A 101 6.21 -20.20 -37.56
CA ARG A 101 5.83 -21.56 -37.96
C ARG A 101 4.98 -22.25 -36.88
N ALA A 102 4.19 -23.23 -37.27
CA ALA A 102 3.31 -23.98 -36.37
C ALA A 102 4.06 -24.96 -35.43
N ASP A 103 5.29 -25.34 -35.76
CA ASP A 103 6.08 -26.33 -35.01
C ASP A 103 7.04 -25.73 -33.96
N GLU A 104 6.85 -24.45 -33.59
CA GLU A 104 7.72 -23.74 -32.63
C GLU A 104 7.53 -24.15 -31.16
N LYS A 105 6.42 -24.79 -30.79
CA LYS A 105 6.12 -25.29 -29.43
C LYS A 105 6.36 -24.24 -28.32
N LEU A 106 5.77 -23.06 -28.52
CA LEU A 106 5.82 -21.96 -27.56
C LEU A 106 4.87 -22.20 -26.37
N PRO A 107 5.23 -21.80 -25.13
CA PRO A 107 4.32 -21.83 -23.98
C PRO A 107 3.03 -21.05 -24.23
N VAL A 108 1.93 -21.55 -23.68
CA VAL A 108 0.59 -21.00 -23.90
C VAL A 108 0.04 -20.43 -22.60
N LEU A 109 -0.47 -19.20 -22.65
CA LEU A 109 -1.32 -18.62 -21.61
C LEU A 109 -2.78 -18.69 -22.07
N VAL A 110 -3.67 -19.21 -21.23
CA VAL A 110 -5.13 -19.10 -21.40
C VAL A 110 -5.67 -18.19 -20.30
N TRP A 111 -6.26 -17.06 -20.71
CA TRP A 111 -6.76 -16.00 -19.84
C TRP A 111 -8.29 -16.02 -19.70
N TYR A 112 -8.76 -15.88 -18.46
CA TYR A 112 -10.15 -15.64 -18.10
C TYR A 112 -10.27 -14.27 -17.40
N PHE A 113 -11.12 -13.39 -17.93
CA PHE A 113 -11.34 -12.04 -17.39
C PHE A 113 -12.17 -12.04 -16.09
N GLY A 114 -12.13 -10.91 -15.37
CA GLY A 114 -12.75 -10.68 -14.06
C GLY A 114 -14.25 -10.34 -14.10
N GLY A 115 -14.65 -9.27 -13.42
CA GLY A 115 -16.01 -8.73 -13.49
C GLY A 115 -17.09 -9.47 -12.69
N GLY A 116 -16.74 -10.18 -11.62
CA GLY A 116 -17.71 -10.77 -10.68
C GLY A 116 -18.66 -11.83 -11.28
N PHE A 117 -18.30 -12.42 -12.43
CA PHE A 117 -19.18 -13.28 -13.24
C PHE A 117 -20.44 -12.59 -13.80
N GLN A 118 -20.58 -11.27 -13.64
CA GLN A 118 -21.71 -10.48 -14.15
C GLN A 118 -21.31 -9.56 -15.31
N TRP A 119 -20.07 -9.07 -15.29
CA TRP A 119 -19.50 -8.10 -16.23
C TRP A 119 -18.14 -8.59 -16.76
N GLY A 120 -17.56 -7.81 -17.68
CA GLY A 120 -16.23 -8.04 -18.27
C GLY A 120 -16.25 -8.69 -19.65
N TYR A 121 -15.13 -8.61 -20.36
CA TYR A 121 -14.96 -9.09 -21.73
C TYR A 121 -13.48 -9.18 -22.17
N THR A 122 -13.21 -10.02 -23.16
CA THR A 122 -11.83 -10.28 -23.65
C THR A 122 -11.14 -9.13 -24.39
N ALA A 123 -11.83 -7.99 -24.53
CA ALA A 123 -11.38 -6.81 -25.26
C ALA A 123 -11.06 -5.60 -24.34
N GLU A 124 -11.15 -5.76 -23.02
CA GLU A 124 -10.64 -4.78 -22.05
C GLU A 124 -9.15 -4.47 -22.33
N MET A 125 -8.77 -3.20 -22.15
CA MET A 125 -7.56 -2.62 -22.76
C MET A 125 -6.26 -3.20 -22.20
N GLU A 126 -6.28 -3.52 -20.91
CA GLU A 126 -5.21 -4.14 -20.16
C GLU A 126 -4.98 -5.61 -20.55
N PHE A 127 -5.97 -6.34 -21.11
CA PHE A 127 -5.80 -7.73 -21.56
C PHE A 127 -5.10 -7.89 -22.92
N ASN A 128 -4.57 -6.82 -23.51
CA ASN A 128 -3.83 -6.92 -24.77
C ASN A 128 -2.53 -7.73 -24.58
N GLY A 129 -2.56 -9.01 -24.97
CA GLY A 129 -1.48 -9.98 -24.76
C GLY A 129 -0.19 -9.74 -25.54
N GLU A 130 -0.04 -8.62 -26.25
CA GLU A 130 1.11 -8.41 -27.14
C GLU A 130 2.45 -8.28 -26.40
N ALA A 131 2.49 -7.69 -25.19
CA ALA A 131 3.73 -7.57 -24.42
C ALA A 131 4.22 -8.92 -23.88
N LEU A 132 3.31 -9.84 -23.58
CA LEU A 132 3.61 -11.23 -23.24
C LEU A 132 3.99 -12.03 -24.50
N ALA A 133 3.33 -11.79 -25.65
CA ALA A 133 3.68 -12.43 -26.91
C ALA A 133 5.10 -12.07 -27.38
N LYS A 134 5.53 -10.82 -27.22
CA LYS A 134 6.92 -10.36 -27.44
C LYS A 134 7.95 -11.14 -26.60
N ARG A 135 7.55 -11.73 -25.48
CA ARG A 135 8.39 -12.55 -24.59
C ARG A 135 8.41 -14.04 -24.96
N GLY A 136 7.80 -14.44 -26.08
CA GLY A 136 7.85 -15.82 -26.59
C GLY A 136 6.71 -16.72 -26.09
N ILE A 137 5.53 -16.14 -25.84
CA ILE A 137 4.33 -16.83 -25.36
C ILE A 137 3.22 -16.74 -26.41
N VAL A 138 2.39 -17.76 -26.54
CA VAL A 138 1.10 -17.63 -27.23
C VAL A 138 0.04 -17.29 -26.19
N VAL A 139 -0.53 -16.09 -26.27
CA VAL A 139 -1.59 -15.66 -25.35
C VAL A 139 -2.94 -15.92 -25.98
N VAL A 140 -3.85 -16.53 -25.23
CA VAL A 140 -5.25 -16.73 -25.60
C VAL A 140 -6.15 -16.07 -24.57
N SER A 141 -7.12 -15.27 -24.98
CA SER A 141 -8.22 -14.83 -24.09
C SER A 141 -9.52 -15.51 -24.52
N VAL A 142 -10.26 -16.08 -23.56
CA VAL A 142 -11.46 -16.90 -23.80
C VAL A 142 -12.69 -16.20 -23.24
N ALA A 143 -13.69 -15.93 -24.10
CA ALA A 143 -14.97 -15.37 -23.65
C ALA A 143 -15.90 -16.44 -23.08
N TYR A 144 -16.75 -16.04 -22.14
CA TYR A 144 -17.72 -16.91 -21.47
C TYR A 144 -19.00 -16.14 -21.12
N ARG A 145 -20.12 -16.85 -20.96
CA ARG A 145 -21.41 -16.23 -20.59
C ARG A 145 -21.43 -15.75 -19.14
N LEU A 146 -22.12 -14.63 -18.91
CA LEU A 146 -22.21 -13.93 -17.63
C LEU A 146 -23.63 -13.92 -17.05
N GLY A 147 -23.76 -13.56 -15.77
CA GLY A 147 -25.03 -13.35 -15.07
C GLY A 147 -26.00 -14.52 -15.23
N CYS A 148 -27.29 -14.22 -15.46
CA CYS A 148 -28.29 -15.27 -15.70
C CYS A 148 -28.01 -16.13 -16.96
N PHE A 149 -27.34 -15.59 -17.99
CA PHE A 149 -26.99 -16.36 -19.20
C PHE A 149 -25.93 -17.44 -18.92
N GLY A 150 -25.00 -17.16 -17.99
CA GLY A 150 -23.90 -18.04 -17.61
C GLY A 150 -24.18 -18.93 -16.40
N PHE A 151 -25.03 -18.50 -15.46
CA PHE A 151 -25.09 -19.08 -14.10
C PHE A 151 -26.50 -19.40 -13.59
N LEU A 152 -27.54 -19.27 -14.41
CA LEU A 152 -28.88 -19.77 -14.09
C LEU A 152 -28.86 -21.31 -13.92
N ALA A 153 -29.49 -21.79 -12.85
CA ALA A 153 -29.89 -23.18 -12.68
C ALA A 153 -31.42 -23.23 -12.45
N HIS A 154 -32.10 -24.25 -12.98
CA HIS A 154 -33.53 -24.44 -12.82
C HIS A 154 -33.91 -25.92 -12.99
N LYS A 155 -34.97 -26.39 -12.34
CA LYS A 155 -35.38 -27.81 -12.38
C LYS A 155 -35.70 -28.32 -13.80
N ASP A 156 -36.19 -27.45 -14.68
CA ASP A 156 -36.37 -27.81 -16.10
C ASP A 156 -35.05 -27.96 -16.86
N ILE A 157 -34.04 -27.15 -16.52
CA ILE A 157 -32.69 -27.24 -17.10
C ILE A 157 -32.05 -28.56 -16.66
N THR A 158 -32.07 -28.86 -15.36
CA THR A 158 -31.60 -30.13 -14.79
C THR A 158 -32.31 -31.34 -15.40
N LYS A 159 -33.61 -31.22 -15.70
CA LYS A 159 -34.41 -32.28 -16.34
C LYS A 159 -34.09 -32.45 -17.84
N GLU A 160 -33.80 -31.37 -18.55
CA GLU A 160 -33.40 -31.41 -19.97
C GLU A 160 -31.96 -31.91 -20.14
N SER A 161 -31.04 -31.42 -19.29
CA SER A 161 -29.60 -31.69 -19.36
C SER A 161 -29.03 -32.09 -17.97
N PRO A 162 -29.29 -33.32 -17.48
CA PRO A 162 -28.84 -33.76 -16.15
C PRO A 162 -27.32 -33.69 -15.92
N GLU A 163 -26.53 -33.78 -17.00
CA GLU A 163 -25.06 -33.73 -16.95
C GLU A 163 -24.50 -32.29 -16.99
N ALA A 164 -25.35 -31.28 -17.19
CA ALA A 164 -24.99 -29.86 -17.18
C ALA A 164 -26.18 -28.99 -16.71
N PRO A 165 -26.55 -29.06 -15.41
CA PRO A 165 -27.75 -28.41 -14.87
C PRO A 165 -27.58 -26.88 -14.62
N GLY A 166 -26.38 -26.35 -14.82
CA GLY A 166 -26.01 -24.95 -14.62
C GLY A 166 -24.53 -24.73 -14.99
N ASN A 167 -23.87 -23.75 -14.35
CA ASN A 167 -22.42 -23.47 -14.53
C ASN A 167 -21.99 -23.24 -16.00
N PHE A 168 -22.87 -22.71 -16.85
CA PHE A 168 -22.61 -22.55 -18.28
C PHE A 168 -21.38 -21.69 -18.59
N GLY A 169 -21.12 -20.62 -17.82
CA GLY A 169 -19.90 -19.83 -17.96
C GLY A 169 -18.62 -20.62 -17.70
N LEU A 170 -18.58 -21.49 -16.68
CA LEU A 170 -17.44 -22.37 -16.42
C LEU A 170 -17.30 -23.48 -17.49
N LEU A 171 -18.42 -23.95 -18.02
CA LEU A 171 -18.45 -24.90 -19.14
C LEU A 171 -17.94 -24.26 -20.44
N ASP A 172 -18.26 -23.00 -20.71
CA ASP A 172 -17.74 -22.21 -21.84
C ASP A 172 -16.22 -22.09 -21.75
N GLN A 173 -15.70 -21.67 -20.60
CA GLN A 173 -14.25 -21.59 -20.33
C GLN A 173 -13.56 -22.93 -20.56
N ARG A 174 -14.10 -24.04 -20.03
CA ARG A 174 -13.55 -25.38 -20.25
C ARG A 174 -13.58 -25.77 -21.73
N PHE A 175 -14.67 -25.47 -22.43
CA PHE A 175 -14.81 -25.77 -23.85
C PHE A 175 -13.80 -24.96 -24.70
N GLY A 176 -13.55 -23.70 -24.34
CA GLY A 176 -12.48 -22.87 -24.90
C GLY A 176 -11.09 -23.42 -24.60
N LEU A 177 -10.78 -23.79 -23.35
CA LEU A 177 -9.51 -24.45 -22.97
C LEU A 177 -9.29 -25.74 -23.76
N HIS A 178 -10.32 -26.56 -23.93
CA HIS A 178 -10.24 -27.80 -24.70
C HIS A 178 -10.08 -27.53 -26.21
N TRP A 179 -10.69 -26.46 -26.75
CA TRP A 179 -10.41 -25.99 -28.11
C TRP A 179 -8.95 -25.54 -28.25
N VAL A 180 -8.41 -24.80 -27.29
CA VAL A 180 -6.99 -24.40 -27.28
C VAL A 180 -6.10 -25.64 -27.29
N HIS A 181 -6.33 -26.60 -26.40
CA HIS A 181 -5.56 -27.85 -26.36
C HIS A 181 -5.57 -28.62 -27.70
N ARG A 182 -6.69 -28.62 -28.44
CA ARG A 182 -6.76 -29.25 -29.77
C ARG A 182 -6.12 -28.43 -30.90
N ASN A 183 -6.13 -27.10 -30.81
CA ASN A 183 -5.85 -26.22 -31.96
C ASN A 183 -4.59 -25.35 -31.82
N ILE A 184 -4.02 -25.14 -30.63
CA ILE A 184 -3.01 -24.10 -30.40
C ILE A 184 -1.67 -24.34 -31.13
N ALA A 185 -1.37 -25.60 -31.47
CA ALA A 185 -0.27 -25.96 -32.35
C ALA A 185 -0.36 -25.27 -33.72
N ALA A 186 -1.56 -25.02 -34.24
CA ALA A 186 -1.75 -24.26 -35.48
C ALA A 186 -1.21 -22.81 -35.39
N PHE A 187 -1.10 -22.26 -34.17
CA PHE A 187 -0.61 -20.91 -33.87
C PHE A 187 0.84 -20.91 -33.35
N GLY A 188 1.52 -22.06 -33.38
CA GLY A 188 2.89 -22.24 -32.88
C GLY A 188 3.00 -22.53 -31.38
N GLY A 189 1.88 -22.64 -30.66
CA GLY A 189 1.86 -22.98 -29.24
C GLY A 189 2.03 -24.48 -28.97
N ASP A 190 2.47 -24.83 -27.77
CA ASP A 190 2.61 -26.22 -27.31
C ASP A 190 1.39 -26.62 -26.47
N PRO A 191 0.53 -27.55 -26.93
CA PRO A 191 -0.61 -28.00 -26.13
C PRO A 191 -0.18 -28.69 -24.83
N ASP A 192 1.04 -29.24 -24.79
CA ASP A 192 1.64 -29.86 -23.60
C ASP A 192 2.16 -28.84 -22.56
N ARG A 193 2.01 -27.52 -22.80
CA ARG A 193 2.55 -26.42 -21.95
C ARG A 193 1.56 -25.26 -21.79
N ILE A 194 0.33 -25.57 -21.36
CA ILE A 194 -0.72 -24.59 -21.11
C ILE A 194 -0.72 -24.14 -19.63
N THR A 195 -0.51 -22.85 -19.41
CA THR A 195 -0.77 -22.17 -18.13
C THR A 195 -2.14 -21.49 -18.21
N ILE A 196 -3.00 -21.70 -17.22
CA ILE A 196 -4.27 -20.96 -17.07
C ILE A 196 -4.09 -19.78 -16.11
N SER A 197 -4.81 -18.69 -16.35
CA SER A 197 -4.77 -17.53 -15.47
C SER A 197 -6.04 -16.69 -15.54
N GLY A 198 -6.29 -15.92 -14.50
CA GLY A 198 -7.36 -14.94 -14.44
C GLY A 198 -7.29 -14.09 -13.19
N GLN A 199 -8.01 -12.96 -13.19
CA GLN A 199 -8.10 -12.04 -12.07
C GLN A 199 -9.53 -11.97 -11.51
N SER A 200 -9.70 -11.77 -10.20
CA SER A 200 -11.02 -11.69 -9.56
C SER A 200 -11.89 -12.94 -9.82
N ALA A 201 -13.09 -12.77 -10.38
CA ALA A 201 -13.92 -13.86 -10.91
C ALA A 201 -13.20 -14.75 -11.95
N GLY A 202 -12.26 -14.22 -12.73
CA GLY A 202 -11.36 -14.97 -13.60
C GLY A 202 -10.30 -15.78 -12.82
N GLY A 203 -9.88 -15.29 -11.66
CA GLY A 203 -9.03 -16.04 -10.73
C GLY A 203 -9.80 -17.17 -10.05
N SER A 204 -11.03 -16.91 -9.62
CA SER A 204 -11.97 -17.95 -9.17
C SER A 204 -12.25 -18.96 -10.30
N SER A 205 -12.44 -18.50 -11.54
CA SER A 205 -12.54 -19.35 -12.73
C SER A 205 -11.31 -20.24 -12.90
N THR A 206 -10.10 -19.66 -12.74
CA THR A 206 -8.85 -20.41 -12.78
C THR A 206 -8.79 -21.50 -11.71
N MET A 207 -9.25 -21.23 -10.48
CA MET A 207 -9.37 -22.25 -9.42
C MET A 207 -10.37 -23.36 -9.77
N HIS A 208 -11.52 -23.01 -10.35
CA HIS A 208 -12.51 -23.98 -10.83
C HIS A 208 -11.95 -24.86 -11.97
N GLN A 209 -11.25 -24.27 -12.95
CA GLN A 209 -10.62 -25.03 -14.03
C GLN A 209 -9.45 -25.89 -13.53
N LEU A 210 -8.66 -25.42 -12.55
CA LEU A 210 -7.55 -26.14 -11.92
C LEU A 210 -8.00 -27.38 -11.13
N THR A 211 -9.21 -27.32 -10.56
CA THR A 211 -9.77 -28.38 -9.69
C THR A 211 -10.72 -29.33 -10.43
N ASN A 212 -11.07 -29.03 -11.69
CA ASN A 212 -11.85 -29.90 -12.57
C ASN A 212 -10.99 -31.09 -13.08
N PRO A 213 -11.41 -32.36 -12.86
CA PRO A 213 -10.61 -33.54 -13.24
C PRO A 213 -10.29 -33.67 -14.73
N GLU A 214 -11.14 -33.15 -15.62
CA GLU A 214 -10.91 -33.21 -17.08
C GLU A 214 -9.72 -32.35 -17.54
N ASN A 215 -9.26 -31.44 -16.68
CA ASN A 215 -8.19 -30.49 -17.00
C ASN A 215 -6.82 -30.89 -16.43
N TYR A 216 -6.73 -31.94 -15.59
CA TYR A 216 -5.48 -32.31 -14.89
C TYR A 216 -4.32 -32.63 -15.86
N ASP A 217 -4.62 -33.28 -16.98
CA ASP A 217 -3.62 -33.59 -18.01
C ASP A 217 -3.35 -32.41 -18.97
N ILE A 218 -4.17 -31.37 -18.97
CA ILE A 218 -4.05 -30.20 -19.86
C ILE A 218 -3.25 -29.08 -19.18
N VAL A 219 -3.61 -28.73 -17.94
CA VAL A 219 -3.02 -27.62 -17.19
C VAL A 219 -1.61 -27.98 -16.72
N LYS A 220 -0.67 -27.04 -16.85
CA LYS A 220 0.75 -27.17 -16.43
C LYS A 220 1.23 -26.05 -15.49
N GLY A 221 0.38 -25.07 -15.22
CA GLY A 221 0.58 -24.00 -14.27
C GLY A 221 -0.72 -23.20 -14.11
N ALA A 222 -0.89 -22.54 -12.96
CA ALA A 222 -2.04 -21.68 -12.71
C ALA A 222 -1.63 -20.35 -12.06
N ALA A 223 -2.18 -19.23 -12.53
CA ALA A 223 -2.00 -17.92 -11.90
C ALA A 223 -3.36 -17.34 -11.48
N ILE A 224 -3.54 -17.09 -10.18
CA ILE A 224 -4.81 -16.72 -9.56
C ILE A 224 -4.64 -15.34 -8.95
N LEU A 225 -4.89 -14.29 -9.73
CA LEU A 225 -4.64 -12.90 -9.35
C LEU A 225 -5.87 -12.38 -8.58
N SER A 226 -5.73 -11.98 -7.31
CA SER A 226 -6.85 -11.50 -6.48
C SER A 226 -8.13 -12.36 -6.52
N GLY A 227 -7.97 -13.68 -6.65
CA GLY A 227 -9.07 -14.60 -7.04
C GLY A 227 -9.46 -15.63 -6.00
N ILE A 228 -8.70 -15.74 -4.91
CA ILE A 228 -9.12 -16.45 -3.69
C ILE A 228 -9.61 -15.35 -2.74
N ILE A 229 -10.83 -15.49 -2.23
CA ILE A 229 -11.57 -14.46 -1.48
C ILE A 229 -12.37 -15.04 -0.29
N ARG A 230 -12.11 -16.31 0.06
CA ARG A 230 -12.80 -17.04 1.12
C ARG A 230 -12.09 -16.85 2.46
N MET A 231 -12.67 -16.10 3.39
CA MET A 231 -12.09 -15.98 4.74
C MET A 231 -12.14 -17.31 5.51
N PRO A 232 -11.10 -17.67 6.28
CA PRO A 232 -11.15 -18.83 7.15
C PRO A 232 -12.13 -18.59 8.31
N LYS A 233 -13.22 -19.38 8.35
CA LYS A 233 -14.24 -19.45 9.42
C LYS A 233 -15.30 -18.33 9.46
N MET A 234 -15.63 -17.71 8.33
CA MET A 234 -16.89 -16.97 8.19
C MET A 234 -18.01 -17.90 7.72
N ASP A 235 -19.14 -17.95 8.43
CA ASP A 235 -20.28 -18.81 8.09
C ASP A 235 -21.16 -18.23 6.96
N ASP A 236 -21.19 -16.89 6.82
CA ASP A 236 -21.98 -16.15 5.83
C ASP A 236 -21.11 -15.59 4.67
N ASP A 237 -20.21 -16.41 4.10
CA ASP A 237 -19.38 -16.04 2.95
C ASP A 237 -20.19 -16.11 1.62
N ILE A 238 -20.44 -14.94 1.01
CA ILE A 238 -21.16 -14.81 -0.26
C ILE A 238 -20.43 -15.45 -1.46
N PHE A 239 -19.13 -15.70 -1.35
CA PHE A 239 -18.34 -16.34 -2.40
C PHE A 239 -18.36 -17.87 -2.31
N ARG A 240 -18.99 -18.44 -1.27
CA ARG A 240 -19.16 -19.89 -1.16
C ARG A 240 -20.24 -20.37 -2.15
N PRO A 241 -19.90 -21.26 -3.11
CA PRO A 241 -20.85 -21.70 -4.13
C PRO A 241 -22.12 -22.34 -3.54
N LEU A 242 -23.30 -21.93 -4.05
CA LEU A 242 -24.57 -22.52 -3.64
C LEU A 242 -24.66 -23.99 -4.07
N SER A 243 -25.35 -24.83 -3.30
CA SER A 243 -25.78 -26.15 -3.75
C SER A 243 -26.82 -26.04 -4.87
N LEU A 244 -26.80 -26.95 -5.85
CA LEU A 244 -27.76 -26.99 -6.98
C LEU A 244 -29.21 -26.72 -6.58
N SER A 245 -29.76 -27.40 -5.56
CA SER A 245 -31.15 -27.20 -5.13
C SER A 245 -31.47 -25.75 -4.75
N LYS A 246 -30.56 -25.06 -4.06
CA LYS A 246 -30.75 -23.63 -3.69
C LYS A 246 -30.70 -22.73 -4.92
N ALA A 247 -29.82 -23.05 -5.87
CA ALA A 247 -29.71 -22.31 -7.13
C ALA A 247 -30.93 -22.53 -8.05
N GLU A 248 -31.47 -23.75 -8.08
CA GLU A 248 -32.73 -24.06 -8.77
C GLU A 248 -33.93 -23.32 -8.15
N ASP A 249 -33.98 -23.21 -6.82
CA ASP A 249 -35.03 -22.46 -6.12
C ASP A 249 -34.90 -20.94 -6.38
N LEU A 250 -33.67 -20.41 -6.50
CA LEU A 250 -33.41 -19.03 -6.94
C LEU A 250 -33.83 -18.80 -8.40
N GLY A 251 -33.50 -19.74 -9.30
CA GLY A 251 -33.91 -19.69 -10.70
C GLY A 251 -35.43 -19.79 -10.89
N ALA A 252 -36.13 -20.52 -10.02
CA ALA A 252 -37.59 -20.59 -10.03
C ALA A 252 -38.22 -19.25 -9.62
N GLN A 253 -37.69 -18.59 -8.59
CA GLN A 253 -38.10 -17.22 -8.21
C GLN A 253 -37.81 -16.21 -9.33
N PHE A 254 -36.69 -16.35 -10.04
CA PHE A 254 -36.38 -15.53 -11.20
C PHE A 254 -37.41 -15.73 -12.33
N PHE A 255 -37.76 -16.98 -12.67
CA PHE A 255 -38.80 -17.28 -13.66
C PHE A 255 -40.17 -16.72 -13.26
N GLU A 256 -40.55 -16.84 -11.99
CA GLU A 256 -41.77 -16.23 -11.44
C GLU A 256 -41.75 -14.70 -11.58
N SER A 257 -40.61 -14.04 -11.29
CA SER A 257 -40.46 -12.58 -11.42
C SER A 257 -40.60 -12.07 -12.87
N LEU A 258 -40.25 -12.91 -13.85
CA LEU A 258 -40.42 -12.65 -15.28
C LEU A 258 -41.83 -12.99 -15.79
N GLY A 259 -42.64 -13.68 -14.98
CA GLY A 259 -43.95 -14.20 -15.40
C GLY A 259 -43.88 -15.40 -16.37
N VAL A 260 -42.74 -16.10 -16.44
CA VAL A 260 -42.56 -17.30 -17.28
C VAL A 260 -42.69 -18.58 -16.45
N LYS A 261 -43.32 -19.61 -17.02
CA LYS A 261 -43.64 -20.86 -16.29
C LYS A 261 -42.59 -21.95 -16.39
N ASP A 262 -41.83 -21.95 -17.49
CA ASP A 262 -40.91 -23.02 -17.84
C ASP A 262 -39.75 -22.52 -18.73
N LEU A 263 -38.77 -23.40 -18.94
CA LEU A 263 -37.60 -23.13 -19.78
C LEU A 263 -37.95 -22.75 -21.23
N SER A 264 -39.06 -23.26 -21.78
CA SER A 264 -39.50 -22.92 -23.14
C SER A 264 -40.09 -21.51 -23.22
N GLU A 265 -40.79 -21.04 -22.19
CA GLU A 265 -41.21 -19.64 -22.10
C GLU A 265 -40.00 -18.71 -21.89
N ALA A 266 -39.05 -19.06 -21.02
CA ALA A 266 -37.83 -18.29 -20.79
C ALA A 266 -36.91 -18.16 -22.03
N ARG A 267 -36.80 -19.22 -22.86
CA ARG A 267 -36.05 -19.18 -24.13
C ARG A 267 -36.67 -18.27 -25.21
N LYS A 268 -37.95 -17.85 -25.07
CA LYS A 268 -38.64 -16.97 -26.04
C LYS A 268 -38.45 -15.48 -25.76
N LEU A 269 -38.06 -15.11 -24.54
CA LEU A 269 -37.75 -13.72 -24.20
C LEU A 269 -36.57 -13.21 -25.03
N THR A 270 -36.55 -11.92 -25.34
CA THR A 270 -35.33 -11.29 -25.86
C THR A 270 -34.26 -11.26 -24.78
N SER A 271 -32.99 -11.23 -25.20
CA SER A 271 -31.85 -11.12 -24.29
C SER A 271 -31.92 -9.83 -23.44
N LYS A 272 -32.48 -8.75 -24.02
CA LYS A 272 -32.74 -7.50 -23.32
C LYS A 272 -33.80 -7.64 -22.21
N GLU A 273 -34.93 -8.31 -22.49
CA GLU A 273 -35.97 -8.56 -21.46
C GLU A 273 -35.46 -9.46 -20.33
N LEU A 274 -34.60 -10.44 -20.64
CA LEU A 274 -33.94 -11.28 -19.63
C LEU A 274 -32.99 -10.48 -18.75
N LEU A 275 -32.13 -9.64 -19.35
CA LEU A 275 -31.19 -8.80 -18.61
C LEU A 275 -31.94 -7.78 -17.74
N GLU A 276 -32.83 -6.96 -18.33
CA GLU A 276 -33.62 -5.97 -17.58
C GLU A 276 -34.52 -6.58 -16.50
N GLY A 277 -34.88 -7.86 -16.62
CA GLY A 277 -35.59 -8.61 -15.59
C GLY A 277 -34.66 -9.11 -14.49
N TYR A 278 -33.47 -9.61 -14.86
CA TYR A 278 -32.43 -10.04 -13.92
C TYR A 278 -31.91 -8.88 -13.06
N ASP A 279 -31.68 -7.71 -13.67
CA ASP A 279 -31.18 -6.52 -12.97
C ASP A 279 -32.18 -5.97 -11.95
N LYS A 280 -33.48 -6.19 -12.17
CA LYS A 280 -34.53 -5.92 -11.19
C LYS A 280 -34.57 -7.01 -10.10
N PHE A 281 -34.49 -8.28 -10.51
CA PHE A 281 -34.53 -9.41 -9.58
C PHE A 281 -33.41 -9.35 -8.52
N VAL A 282 -32.19 -9.03 -8.93
CA VAL A 282 -31.00 -8.96 -8.04
C VAL A 282 -30.93 -7.71 -7.15
N GLN A 283 -31.96 -6.85 -7.15
CA GLN A 283 -32.06 -5.76 -6.16
C GLN A 283 -32.46 -6.30 -4.78
N ASP A 284 -33.33 -7.32 -4.76
CA ASP A 284 -33.86 -7.95 -3.54
C ASP A 284 -33.41 -9.42 -3.36
N HIS A 285 -32.64 -9.98 -4.31
CA HIS A 285 -32.19 -11.38 -4.31
C HIS A 285 -30.68 -11.51 -4.59
N PRO A 286 -30.02 -12.60 -4.15
CA PRO A 286 -28.63 -12.87 -4.50
C PRO A 286 -28.41 -12.95 -6.02
N ARG A 287 -27.26 -12.46 -6.48
CA ARG A 287 -26.79 -12.66 -7.86
C ARG A 287 -26.46 -14.13 -8.12
N MET A 288 -26.55 -14.54 -9.38
CA MET A 288 -26.20 -15.89 -9.84
C MET A 288 -24.70 -16.01 -10.05
N PHE A 289 -24.10 -17.02 -9.44
CA PHE A 289 -22.67 -17.32 -9.37
C PHE A 289 -22.42 -18.81 -9.68
N PRO A 290 -21.16 -19.27 -9.80
CA PRO A 290 -20.83 -20.70 -9.78
C PRO A 290 -21.49 -21.47 -8.63
N ILE A 291 -21.89 -22.71 -8.91
CA ILE A 291 -22.63 -23.58 -7.97
C ILE A 291 -21.97 -24.95 -7.82
N ILE A 292 -22.23 -25.62 -6.69
CA ILE A 292 -21.94 -27.04 -6.49
C ILE A 292 -23.06 -27.84 -7.17
N ASP A 293 -22.81 -28.24 -8.41
CA ASP A 293 -23.74 -28.99 -9.27
C ASP A 293 -23.57 -30.52 -9.20
N GLY A 294 -22.45 -31.01 -8.63
CA GLY A 294 -22.11 -32.44 -8.63
C GLY A 294 -21.74 -32.98 -10.01
N LYS A 295 -21.38 -32.11 -10.96
CA LYS A 295 -21.05 -32.42 -12.36
C LYS A 295 -19.76 -31.73 -12.81
N PHE A 296 -19.75 -30.40 -12.81
CA PHE A 296 -18.52 -29.61 -13.00
C PHE A 296 -17.83 -29.35 -11.65
N CYS A 297 -18.63 -29.06 -10.62
CA CYS A 297 -18.22 -28.74 -9.27
C CYS A 297 -18.76 -29.79 -8.29
N ASP A 298 -17.97 -30.83 -7.97
CA ASP A 298 -18.35 -31.83 -6.96
C ASP A 298 -18.47 -31.25 -5.54
N SER A 299 -17.68 -30.21 -5.26
CA SER A 299 -17.49 -29.58 -3.94
C SER A 299 -16.80 -28.23 -4.13
N ASP A 300 -16.64 -27.47 -3.04
CA ASP A 300 -15.90 -26.21 -2.99
C ASP A 300 -14.49 -26.35 -3.63
N PRO A 301 -14.11 -25.49 -4.59
CA PRO A 301 -12.87 -25.63 -5.33
C PRO A 301 -11.64 -25.31 -4.47
N VAL A 302 -11.73 -24.44 -3.46
CA VAL A 302 -10.64 -24.19 -2.51
C VAL A 302 -10.42 -25.43 -1.65
N GLU A 303 -11.50 -26.08 -1.18
CA GLU A 303 -11.40 -27.36 -0.46
C GLU A 303 -10.78 -28.47 -1.33
N ARG A 304 -11.07 -28.50 -2.63
CA ARG A 304 -10.43 -29.43 -3.56
C ARG A 304 -8.93 -29.13 -3.71
N PHE A 305 -8.56 -27.86 -3.91
CA PHE A 305 -7.17 -27.43 -4.05
C PHE A 305 -6.33 -27.78 -2.81
N VAL A 306 -6.75 -27.39 -1.60
CA VAL A 306 -5.97 -27.67 -0.39
C VAL A 306 -5.86 -29.17 -0.07
N ASN A 307 -6.81 -29.98 -0.52
CA ASN A 307 -6.77 -31.45 -0.40
C ASN A 307 -6.13 -32.15 -1.61
N ARG A 308 -5.37 -31.44 -2.46
CA ARG A 308 -4.66 -31.97 -3.65
C ARG A 308 -5.58 -32.68 -4.66
N LYS A 309 -6.84 -32.26 -4.76
CA LYS A 309 -7.82 -32.68 -5.79
C LYS A 309 -7.85 -31.67 -6.94
N CYS A 310 -6.67 -31.41 -7.48
CA CYS A 310 -6.40 -30.44 -8.54
C CYS A 310 -5.28 -30.96 -9.46
N ALA A 311 -5.00 -30.26 -10.55
CA ALA A 311 -3.77 -30.51 -11.31
C ALA A 311 -2.55 -30.25 -10.41
N ASP A 312 -1.58 -31.17 -10.44
CA ASP A 312 -0.37 -31.10 -9.61
C ASP A 312 0.70 -30.22 -10.31
N VAL A 313 0.50 -28.91 -10.21
CA VAL A 313 1.24 -27.89 -10.98
C VAL A 313 1.66 -26.72 -10.08
N PRO A 314 2.69 -25.94 -10.46
CA PRO A 314 3.01 -24.69 -9.78
C PRO A 314 1.84 -23.69 -9.85
N VAL A 315 1.62 -22.96 -8.75
CA VAL A 315 0.58 -21.95 -8.63
C VAL A 315 1.18 -20.61 -8.20
N MET A 316 0.84 -19.55 -8.91
CA MET A 316 1.11 -18.16 -8.53
C MET A 316 -0.18 -17.50 -8.07
N SER A 317 -0.16 -16.74 -6.99
CA SER A 317 -1.31 -15.97 -6.51
C SER A 317 -0.83 -14.76 -5.69
N GLY A 318 -1.74 -13.83 -5.40
CA GLY A 318 -1.41 -12.60 -4.69
C GLY A 318 -2.56 -11.62 -4.68
N ASN A 319 -2.30 -10.45 -4.13
CA ASN A 319 -3.28 -9.39 -3.89
C ASN A 319 -2.75 -8.00 -4.27
N THR A 320 -3.66 -7.07 -4.46
CA THR A 320 -3.37 -5.63 -4.30
C THR A 320 -3.54 -5.23 -2.82
N SER A 321 -2.79 -4.25 -2.32
CA SER A 321 -2.81 -3.95 -0.88
C SER A 321 -4.13 -3.37 -0.37
N ASP A 322 -4.92 -2.70 -1.20
CA ASP A 322 -6.13 -1.99 -0.78
C ASP A 322 -7.44 -2.73 -1.08
N GLU A 323 -7.37 -3.95 -1.63
CA GLU A 323 -8.58 -4.71 -1.93
C GLU A 323 -9.21 -5.42 -0.74
N PHE A 324 -10.54 -5.29 -0.65
CA PHE A 324 -11.43 -6.09 0.20
C PHE A 324 -10.96 -6.19 1.67
N LYS A 325 -10.65 -5.05 2.29
CA LYS A 325 -10.30 -4.96 3.71
C LYS A 325 -11.54 -5.13 4.62
N ILE A 326 -11.46 -6.03 5.60
CA ILE A 326 -12.37 -6.11 6.75
C ILE A 326 -11.52 -5.92 8.01
N ASP A 327 -11.87 -4.97 8.87
CA ASP A 327 -11.13 -4.62 10.10
C ASP A 327 -9.60 -4.45 9.86
N GLY A 328 -9.25 -3.82 8.73
CA GLY A 328 -7.85 -3.59 8.29
C GLY A 328 -7.16 -4.79 7.64
N ILE A 329 -7.78 -5.97 7.60
CA ILE A 329 -7.20 -7.20 7.02
C ILE A 329 -7.73 -7.41 5.60
N SER A 330 -6.86 -7.58 4.60
CA SER A 330 -7.28 -7.96 3.24
C SER A 330 -7.81 -9.40 3.22
N MET A 331 -9.07 -9.57 2.80
CA MET A 331 -9.68 -10.90 2.64
C MET A 331 -8.93 -11.77 1.62
N VAL A 332 -8.43 -11.17 0.54
CA VAL A 332 -7.67 -11.89 -0.50
C VAL A 332 -6.42 -12.48 0.11
N GLU A 333 -5.54 -11.63 0.66
CA GLU A 333 -4.27 -12.07 1.24
C GLU A 333 -4.46 -13.16 2.30
N SER A 334 -5.39 -12.94 3.24
CA SER A 334 -5.72 -13.90 4.28
C SER A 334 -6.14 -15.26 3.70
N SER A 335 -6.98 -15.26 2.68
CA SER A 335 -7.48 -16.48 2.05
C SER A 335 -6.42 -17.20 1.21
N VAL A 336 -5.57 -16.47 0.46
CA VAL A 336 -4.48 -17.05 -0.34
C VAL A 336 -3.42 -17.65 0.57
N LYS A 337 -2.95 -16.91 1.58
CA LYS A 337 -1.94 -17.41 2.54
C LYS A 337 -2.47 -18.62 3.33
N SER A 338 -3.74 -18.60 3.74
CA SER A 338 -4.39 -19.77 4.36
C SER A 338 -4.47 -20.97 3.40
N ALA A 339 -4.89 -20.76 2.15
CA ALA A 339 -5.02 -21.83 1.17
C ALA A 339 -3.66 -22.43 0.78
N PHE A 340 -2.64 -21.61 0.57
CA PHE A 340 -1.26 -22.06 0.32
C PHE A 340 -0.69 -22.81 1.53
N GLY A 341 -0.91 -22.30 2.74
CA GLY A 341 -0.44 -22.96 3.97
C GLY A 341 -1.08 -24.34 4.21
N ASP A 342 -2.37 -24.50 3.90
CA ASP A 342 -3.05 -25.80 4.00
C ASP A 342 -2.76 -26.73 2.83
N ALA A 343 -2.61 -26.21 1.59
CA ALA A 343 -2.18 -26.98 0.44
C ALA A 343 -0.76 -27.53 0.63
N HIS A 344 0.17 -26.72 1.15
CA HIS A 344 1.56 -27.15 1.40
C HIS A 344 1.66 -28.36 2.34
N LYS A 345 0.82 -28.43 3.38
CA LYS A 345 0.77 -29.59 4.30
C LYS A 345 0.42 -30.91 3.58
N ASN A 346 -0.37 -30.84 2.50
CA ASN A 346 -0.81 -32.00 1.71
C ASN A 346 0.02 -32.22 0.44
N ALA A 347 0.77 -31.21 -0.01
CA ALA A 347 1.60 -31.23 -1.22
C ALA A 347 2.90 -30.40 -1.03
N PRO A 348 3.84 -30.83 -0.18
CA PRO A 348 5.04 -30.04 0.16
C PRO A 348 6.00 -29.84 -1.03
N ASP A 349 5.93 -30.71 -2.04
CA ASP A 349 6.72 -30.59 -3.27
C ASP A 349 6.15 -29.54 -4.25
N GLN A 350 4.83 -29.28 -4.19
CA GLN A 350 4.15 -28.31 -5.06
C GLN A 350 4.64 -26.88 -4.75
N LYS A 351 4.81 -26.07 -5.80
CA LYS A 351 5.37 -24.72 -5.67
C LYS A 351 4.26 -23.67 -5.70
N PHE A 352 4.21 -22.89 -4.64
CA PHE A 352 3.29 -21.77 -4.46
C PHE A 352 4.12 -20.48 -4.47
N TYR A 353 3.73 -19.50 -5.27
CA TYR A 353 4.41 -18.21 -5.37
C TYR A 353 3.43 -17.11 -4.97
N TYR A 354 3.73 -16.39 -3.89
CA TYR A 354 2.89 -15.31 -3.37
C TYR A 354 3.43 -13.92 -3.75
N TYR A 355 2.56 -13.02 -4.23
CA TYR A 355 2.91 -11.60 -4.43
C TYR A 355 1.96 -10.65 -3.70
N ARG A 356 2.46 -9.44 -3.42
CA ARG A 356 1.69 -8.31 -2.92
C ARG A 356 1.98 -7.10 -3.81
N PHE A 357 0.94 -6.46 -4.33
CA PHE A 357 1.06 -5.30 -5.22
C PHE A 357 0.71 -4.02 -4.46
N ASP A 358 1.74 -3.20 -4.24
CA ASP A 358 1.77 -2.05 -3.33
C ASP A 358 2.53 -0.82 -3.89
N PRO A 359 2.48 -0.46 -5.20
CA PRO A 359 3.08 0.78 -5.68
C PRO A 359 2.16 1.99 -5.47
N ASP A 360 2.72 3.19 -5.64
CA ASP A 360 1.93 4.38 -5.91
C ASP A 360 1.10 4.20 -7.19
N ILE A 361 -0.19 4.52 -7.12
CA ILE A 361 -1.08 4.61 -8.28
C ILE A 361 -1.51 6.08 -8.39
N PRO A 362 -1.17 6.78 -9.48
CA PRO A 362 -1.54 8.18 -9.64
C PRO A 362 -3.06 8.33 -9.82
N GLY A 363 -3.62 9.33 -9.16
CA GLY A 363 -4.96 9.82 -9.44
C GLY A 363 -5.10 10.33 -10.88
N ASP A 364 -6.31 10.30 -11.40
CA ASP A 364 -6.62 10.72 -12.78
C ASP A 364 -7.18 12.14 -12.89
N GLY A 365 -7.31 12.83 -11.76
CA GLY A 365 -7.84 14.19 -11.68
C GLY A 365 -9.36 14.28 -11.54
N HIS A 366 -10.10 13.17 -11.49
CA HIS A 366 -11.50 13.21 -11.07
C HIS A 366 -11.64 13.63 -9.60
N PRO A 367 -12.67 14.42 -9.23
CA PRO A 367 -12.96 14.73 -7.83
C PRO A 367 -13.19 13.46 -7.02
N GLY A 368 -12.36 13.23 -6.00
CA GLY A 368 -12.35 12.01 -5.18
C GLY A 368 -11.40 10.89 -5.65
N ASP A 369 -10.76 11.03 -6.83
CA ASP A 369 -9.76 10.10 -7.39
C ASP A 369 -8.39 10.80 -7.49
N SER A 370 -8.01 11.57 -6.46
CA SER A 370 -6.66 12.15 -6.34
C SER A 370 -5.61 11.10 -5.98
N TYR A 371 -6.05 10.02 -5.31
CA TYR A 371 -5.28 8.81 -5.06
C TYR A 371 -6.25 7.64 -4.87
N PRO A 372 -6.39 6.71 -5.83
CA PRO A 372 -7.31 5.57 -5.72
C PRO A 372 -6.77 4.43 -4.84
N GLY A 373 -5.51 4.51 -4.40
CA GLY A 373 -4.79 3.40 -3.79
C GLY A 373 -4.52 2.26 -4.77
N THR A 374 -4.08 1.13 -4.23
CA THR A 374 -3.91 -0.11 -4.99
C THR A 374 -5.24 -0.85 -5.08
N PHE A 375 -6.19 -0.25 -5.80
CA PHE A 375 -7.53 -0.79 -5.95
C PHE A 375 -7.54 -2.17 -6.63
N HIS A 376 -8.53 -2.99 -6.27
CA HIS A 376 -8.71 -4.32 -6.85
C HIS A 376 -8.66 -4.29 -8.39
N SER A 377 -7.76 -5.09 -8.96
CA SER A 377 -7.45 -5.26 -10.40
C SER A 377 -6.48 -4.27 -11.05
N CYS A 378 -5.91 -3.28 -10.36
CA CYS A 378 -4.98 -2.33 -10.99
C CYS A 378 -3.62 -2.94 -11.40
N ASP A 379 -3.24 -4.08 -10.82
CA ASP A 379 -2.05 -4.87 -11.15
C ASP A 379 -2.07 -5.48 -12.56
N LEU A 380 -3.26 -5.58 -13.18
CA LEU A 380 -3.45 -6.06 -14.55
C LEU A 380 -2.69 -5.23 -15.59
N TRP A 381 -2.69 -3.90 -15.46
CA TRP A 381 -1.92 -2.99 -16.33
C TRP A 381 -0.44 -3.39 -16.37
N PHE A 382 0.09 -3.84 -15.24
CA PHE A 382 1.49 -4.18 -15.04
C PHE A 382 1.82 -5.58 -15.56
N PHE A 383 1.02 -6.60 -15.22
CA PHE A 383 1.24 -7.98 -15.65
C PHE A 383 1.14 -8.16 -17.18
N PHE A 384 0.19 -7.47 -17.82
CA PHE A 384 0.02 -7.53 -19.27
C PHE A 384 0.86 -6.52 -20.05
N GLY A 385 1.48 -5.53 -19.38
CA GLY A 385 2.38 -4.57 -20.02
C GLY A 385 1.69 -3.45 -20.79
N ASN A 386 0.56 -2.94 -20.29
CA ASN A 386 -0.35 -2.03 -20.98
C ASN A 386 -0.54 -0.64 -20.33
N LEU A 387 0.29 -0.22 -19.36
CA LEU A 387 0.21 1.12 -18.71
C LEU A 387 0.12 2.29 -19.72
N ALA A 388 0.81 2.18 -20.86
CA ALA A 388 0.79 3.19 -21.92
C ALA A 388 -0.59 3.37 -22.61
N LYS A 389 -1.58 2.55 -22.25
CA LYS A 389 -2.98 2.61 -22.70
C LYS A 389 -3.91 3.12 -21.60
N CYS A 390 -3.47 3.12 -20.34
CA CYS A 390 -4.20 3.74 -19.26
C CYS A 390 -4.21 5.27 -19.44
N HIS A 391 -5.28 5.91 -18.99
CA HIS A 391 -5.43 7.37 -18.99
C HIS A 391 -4.63 8.06 -17.87
N ARG A 392 -4.26 7.31 -16.82
CA ARG A 392 -3.56 7.82 -15.63
C ARG A 392 -2.13 8.29 -15.95
N PRO A 393 -1.63 9.34 -15.28
CA PRO A 393 -0.34 9.97 -15.58
C PRO A 393 0.85 9.18 -14.99
N TYR A 394 0.99 7.90 -15.35
CA TYR A 394 2.11 7.06 -14.93
C TYR A 394 3.46 7.60 -15.42
N VAL A 395 4.44 7.64 -14.52
CA VAL A 395 5.83 8.09 -14.78
C VAL A 395 6.83 6.92 -14.79
N GLY A 396 8.09 7.20 -15.13
CA GLY A 396 9.11 6.20 -15.50
C GLY A 396 9.20 4.94 -14.62
N HIS A 397 9.23 5.07 -13.28
CA HIS A 397 9.37 3.93 -12.38
C HIS A 397 8.24 2.91 -12.50
N HIS A 398 7.01 3.34 -12.79
CA HIS A 398 5.87 2.45 -13.04
C HIS A 398 6.10 1.57 -14.29
N TYR A 399 6.74 2.11 -15.33
CA TYR A 399 7.07 1.35 -16.54
C TYR A 399 8.21 0.35 -16.32
N ASP A 400 9.13 0.66 -15.41
CA ASP A 400 10.15 -0.28 -14.93
C ASP A 400 9.53 -1.42 -14.11
N LEU A 401 8.63 -1.11 -13.17
CA LEU A 401 7.87 -2.12 -12.42
C LEU A 401 7.04 -3.01 -13.35
N GLN A 402 6.32 -2.42 -14.30
CA GLN A 402 5.56 -3.15 -15.32
C GLN A 402 6.46 -4.11 -16.11
N ARG A 403 7.67 -3.69 -16.50
CA ARG A 403 8.61 -4.58 -17.20
C ARG A 403 8.91 -5.81 -16.34
N GLN A 404 9.25 -5.61 -15.07
CA GLN A 404 9.57 -6.68 -14.13
C GLN A 404 8.38 -7.62 -13.90
N MET A 405 7.19 -7.10 -13.61
CA MET A 405 5.97 -7.91 -13.40
C MET A 405 5.60 -8.74 -14.63
N CYS A 406 5.65 -8.14 -15.82
CA CYS A 406 5.41 -8.83 -17.08
C CYS A 406 6.50 -9.88 -17.38
N ASP A 407 7.75 -9.66 -16.94
CA ASP A 407 8.84 -10.63 -17.05
C ASP A 407 8.66 -11.83 -16.10
N TYR A 408 8.36 -11.61 -14.81
CA TYR A 408 8.07 -12.66 -13.85
C TYR A 408 6.90 -13.54 -14.31
N TYR A 409 5.80 -12.91 -14.72
CA TYR A 409 4.61 -13.62 -15.19
C TYR A 409 4.92 -14.42 -16.48
N ALA A 410 5.68 -13.85 -17.41
CA ALA A 410 6.12 -14.58 -18.59
C ALA A 410 7.06 -15.76 -18.26
N ASN A 411 7.95 -15.64 -17.28
CA ASN A 411 8.83 -16.71 -16.83
C ASN A 411 8.04 -17.84 -16.14
N PHE A 412 7.05 -17.48 -15.32
CA PHE A 412 6.11 -18.43 -14.73
C PHE A 412 5.33 -19.20 -15.81
N ILE A 413 4.73 -18.52 -16.79
CA ILE A 413 4.02 -19.17 -17.91
C ILE A 413 4.92 -20.14 -18.70
N LYS A 414 6.21 -19.81 -18.86
CA LYS A 414 7.17 -20.64 -19.59
C LYS A 414 7.62 -21.88 -18.82
N THR A 415 7.76 -21.80 -17.50
CA THR A 415 8.55 -22.76 -16.71
C THR A 415 7.90 -23.26 -15.42
N GLY A 416 6.78 -22.67 -14.99
CA GLY A 416 6.21 -22.86 -13.65
C GLY A 416 6.99 -22.16 -12.53
N ASN A 417 8.00 -21.35 -12.86
CA ASN A 417 8.85 -20.61 -11.94
C ASN A 417 8.99 -19.15 -12.44
N PRO A 418 8.65 -18.12 -11.64
CA PRO A 418 8.74 -16.73 -12.08
C PRO A 418 10.20 -16.24 -12.20
N ASN A 419 11.17 -16.93 -11.58
CA ASN A 419 12.57 -16.51 -11.55
C ASN A 419 13.29 -16.63 -12.90
N GLY A 420 14.26 -15.75 -13.13
CA GLY A 420 15.16 -15.80 -14.29
C GLY A 420 15.71 -14.43 -14.68
N GLU A 421 16.09 -14.30 -15.95
CA GLU A 421 16.37 -13.00 -16.57
C GLU A 421 15.06 -12.29 -16.97
N GLY A 422 15.08 -10.97 -16.93
CA GLY A 422 14.09 -10.12 -17.58
C GLY A 422 14.24 -10.11 -19.11
N TYR A 423 13.31 -9.43 -19.79
CA TYR A 423 13.36 -9.23 -21.23
C TYR A 423 14.58 -8.40 -21.67
N ASP A 424 15.07 -7.54 -20.78
CA ASP A 424 16.27 -6.71 -20.93
C ASP A 424 17.61 -7.44 -20.68
N LYS A 425 17.56 -8.73 -20.31
CA LYS A 425 18.73 -9.58 -19.96
C LYS A 425 19.41 -9.24 -18.63
N LEU A 426 18.75 -8.49 -17.76
CA LEU A 426 19.16 -8.34 -16.37
C LEU A 426 18.54 -9.46 -15.51
N PRO A 427 19.22 -9.93 -14.45
CA PRO A 427 18.62 -10.87 -13.51
C PRO A 427 17.48 -10.20 -12.75
N LEU A 428 16.34 -10.89 -12.63
CA LEU A 428 15.27 -10.49 -11.74
C LEU A 428 15.63 -10.86 -10.28
N PRO A 429 15.18 -10.09 -9.28
CA PRO A 429 15.23 -10.49 -7.87
C PRO A 429 14.59 -11.86 -7.61
N GLU A 430 15.15 -12.63 -6.68
CA GLU A 430 14.74 -14.03 -6.44
C GLU A 430 13.42 -14.14 -5.65
N TRP A 431 12.36 -14.55 -6.34
CA TRP A 431 11.07 -14.91 -5.76
C TRP A 431 11.10 -16.34 -5.22
N THR A 432 11.35 -16.49 -3.93
CA THR A 432 11.31 -17.79 -3.26
C THR A 432 9.86 -18.30 -3.15
N PRO A 433 9.59 -19.62 -3.33
CA PRO A 433 8.26 -20.18 -3.09
C PRO A 433 7.81 -20.03 -1.64
N TYR A 434 6.52 -19.74 -1.44
CA TYR A 434 5.87 -19.63 -0.14
C TYR A 434 5.72 -21.01 0.53
N THR A 435 6.08 -21.09 1.82
CA THR A 435 5.70 -22.19 2.73
C THR A 435 5.34 -21.64 4.12
N PRO A 436 4.62 -22.37 4.98
CA PRO A 436 4.35 -21.94 6.36
C PRO A 436 5.60 -21.64 7.20
N GLU A 437 6.68 -22.38 6.96
CA GLU A 437 7.97 -22.25 7.65
C GLU A 437 8.85 -21.13 7.06
N ASN A 438 8.56 -20.72 5.82
CA ASN A 438 9.28 -19.71 5.07
C ASN A 438 8.27 -18.94 4.19
N PRO A 439 7.52 -17.99 4.78
CA PRO A 439 6.39 -17.32 4.12
C PRO A 439 6.90 -16.23 3.17
N ALA A 440 7.58 -16.67 2.11
CA ALA A 440 8.19 -15.82 1.11
C ALA A 440 7.15 -15.15 0.22
N GLU A 441 7.35 -13.86 -0.05
CA GLU A 441 6.51 -13.04 -0.91
C GLU A 441 7.36 -12.14 -1.83
N MET A 442 6.81 -11.79 -2.99
CA MET A 442 7.36 -10.74 -3.85
C MET A 442 6.50 -9.48 -3.71
N GLU A 443 7.06 -8.42 -3.14
CA GLU A 443 6.41 -7.12 -3.10
C GLU A 443 6.69 -6.36 -4.40
N PHE A 444 5.64 -5.98 -5.12
CA PHE A 444 5.71 -5.10 -6.27
C PHE A 444 5.42 -3.68 -5.81
N LEU A 445 6.48 -2.87 -5.67
CA LEU A 445 6.45 -1.51 -5.12
C LEU A 445 6.76 -0.49 -6.23
N GLY A 446 6.51 0.80 -6.00
CA GLY A 446 6.84 1.85 -6.98
C GLY A 446 8.31 1.82 -7.43
N ARG A 447 9.22 1.47 -6.51
CA ARG A 447 10.66 1.26 -6.74
C ARG A 447 11.04 -0.06 -7.45
N GLY A 448 10.09 -0.90 -7.82
CA GLY A 448 10.31 -2.22 -8.42
C GLY A 448 9.96 -3.40 -7.49
N ALA A 449 10.28 -4.60 -7.97
CA ALA A 449 10.05 -5.86 -7.29
C ALA A 449 11.08 -6.12 -6.17
N VAL A 450 10.60 -6.44 -4.97
CA VAL A 450 11.43 -6.69 -3.78
C VAL A 450 11.05 -8.03 -3.14
N PRO A 451 11.97 -9.00 -3.05
CA PRO A 451 11.71 -10.25 -2.35
C PRO A 451 11.72 -10.02 -0.83
N ARG A 452 10.74 -10.61 -0.16
CA ARG A 452 10.50 -10.45 1.27
C ARG A 452 10.07 -11.77 1.91
N PHE A 453 10.23 -11.87 3.22
CA PHE A 453 9.54 -12.87 4.05
C PHE A 453 8.51 -12.14 4.91
N GLU A 454 7.30 -12.69 4.98
CA GLU A 454 6.26 -12.16 5.86
C GLU A 454 6.76 -12.12 7.31
N GLY A 455 6.51 -10.99 7.97
CA GLY A 455 7.08 -10.67 9.26
C GLY A 455 7.82 -9.33 9.26
N GLY A 456 8.56 -9.09 10.34
CA GLY A 456 9.09 -7.77 10.65
C GLY A 456 7.94 -6.80 10.90
N ILE A 457 8.02 -5.63 10.27
CA ILE A 457 7.02 -4.56 10.41
C ILE A 457 5.62 -5.01 9.93
N ARG A 458 5.47 -5.91 8.93
CA ARG A 458 4.14 -6.44 8.54
C ARG A 458 3.89 -7.81 9.18
N GLN A 459 2.73 -8.01 9.79
CA GLN A 459 2.29 -9.25 10.45
C GLN A 459 0.84 -9.53 10.08
N ASN A 460 0.53 -10.75 9.62
CA ASN A 460 -0.83 -11.19 9.30
C ASN A 460 -1.61 -10.16 8.43
N SER A 461 -0.99 -9.72 7.33
CA SER A 461 -1.56 -8.73 6.40
C SER A 461 -1.68 -7.27 6.89
N GLN A 462 -1.29 -6.96 8.13
CA GLN A 462 -1.28 -5.59 8.66
C GLN A 462 0.15 -5.06 8.84
N LYS A 463 0.38 -3.76 8.63
CA LYS A 463 1.62 -3.09 9.01
C LYS A 463 1.52 -2.65 10.47
N GLN A 464 2.40 -3.14 11.34
CA GLN A 464 2.61 -2.55 12.65
C GLN A 464 3.12 -1.12 12.46
N ALA A 465 2.62 -0.19 13.26
CA ALA A 465 3.28 1.11 13.37
C ALA A 465 4.67 0.92 14.02
N VAL A 466 5.60 1.79 13.67
CA VAL A 466 6.95 1.86 14.23
C VAL A 466 7.39 3.32 14.28
N ASN A 467 8.50 3.60 14.96
CA ASN A 467 9.25 4.84 14.71
C ASN A 467 10.41 4.58 13.73
N PRO A 468 10.60 5.43 12.71
CA PRO A 468 9.79 6.59 12.35
C PRO A 468 8.44 6.13 11.78
N TYR A 469 7.37 6.92 11.98
CA TYR A 469 6.01 6.52 11.57
C TYR A 469 5.81 6.60 10.06
N LEU A 470 6.49 7.54 9.40
CA LEU A 470 6.61 7.60 7.94
C LEU A 470 7.72 6.65 7.41
N PRO A 471 7.76 6.34 6.10
CA PRO A 471 8.84 5.55 5.53
C PRO A 471 10.24 6.13 5.83
N SER A 472 11.25 5.27 5.94
CA SER A 472 12.60 5.66 6.40
C SER A 472 13.42 6.55 5.45
N TRP A 473 12.80 7.02 4.38
CA TRP A 473 13.34 7.92 3.35
C TRP A 473 12.52 9.21 3.23
N GLU A 474 11.52 9.38 4.10
CA GLU A 474 10.69 10.57 4.19
C GLU A 474 11.17 11.44 5.35
N TYR A 475 11.26 12.74 5.12
CA TYR A 475 11.94 13.70 6.00
C TYR A 475 11.02 14.88 6.34
N ILE A 476 9.91 14.55 7.00
CA ILE A 476 8.96 15.51 7.59
C ILE A 476 9.13 15.46 9.11
N PRO A 477 9.94 16.37 9.69
CA PRO A 477 10.31 16.29 11.10
C PRO A 477 9.44 17.15 12.00
N ASP A 478 8.98 18.28 11.49
CA ASP A 478 8.24 19.28 12.27
C ASP A 478 6.76 18.94 12.23
N GLY A 479 6.46 17.71 12.66
CA GLY A 479 5.16 17.05 12.48
C GLY A 479 4.08 17.63 13.39
N GLU A 480 3.22 18.46 12.82
CA GLU A 480 1.96 18.93 13.39
C GLU A 480 0.82 17.98 13.03
N PRO A 481 0.29 17.20 14.00
CA PRO A 481 -0.71 16.18 13.74
C PRO A 481 -2.14 16.69 14.04
N TYR A 482 -3.09 16.30 13.20
CA TYR A 482 -4.53 16.58 13.38
C TYR A 482 -5.40 15.38 13.00
N VAL A 483 -6.47 15.14 13.75
CA VAL A 483 -7.52 14.20 13.34
C VAL A 483 -8.66 14.95 12.65
N PHE A 484 -8.91 14.62 11.38
CA PHE A 484 -10.02 15.15 10.60
C PHE A 484 -10.83 13.99 10.03
N GLY A 485 -12.08 13.85 10.48
CA GLY A 485 -12.91 12.69 10.13
C GLY A 485 -12.39 11.40 10.75
N ASP A 486 -12.16 10.40 9.92
CA ASP A 486 -11.67 9.05 10.28
C ASP A 486 -10.15 8.89 10.05
N ARG A 487 -9.41 9.98 9.81
CA ARG A 487 -7.97 9.96 9.54
C ARG A 487 -7.20 10.94 10.42
N VAL A 488 -5.98 10.55 10.81
CA VAL A 488 -4.94 11.48 11.26
C VAL A 488 -4.16 11.98 10.04
N TYR A 489 -3.88 13.28 10.00
CA TYR A 489 -3.05 13.97 9.03
C TYR A 489 -1.83 14.53 9.75
N VAL A 490 -0.69 14.55 9.06
CA VAL A 490 0.53 15.24 9.50
C VAL A 490 0.90 16.30 8.47
N TYR A 491 1.12 17.50 8.98
CA TYR A 491 1.73 18.63 8.29
C TYR A 491 3.11 18.86 8.89
N GLY A 492 4.01 19.47 8.14
CA GLY A 492 5.34 19.77 8.64
C GLY A 492 6.21 20.41 7.59
N SER A 493 7.37 20.90 8.01
CA SER A 493 8.44 21.25 7.08
C SER A 493 8.95 19.99 6.36
N HIS A 494 9.73 20.20 5.30
CA HIS A 494 10.27 19.11 4.50
C HIS A 494 11.78 19.29 4.33
N ASP A 495 12.54 18.51 5.10
CA ASP A 495 14.00 18.37 4.98
C ASP A 495 14.31 17.54 3.72
N LEU A 496 15.55 17.60 3.21
CA LEU A 496 16.01 16.73 2.12
C LEU A 496 17.16 15.84 2.62
N TYR A 497 17.27 14.62 2.12
CA TYR A 497 18.41 13.76 2.43
C TYR A 497 19.72 14.37 1.90
N GLN A 498 20.69 14.54 2.79
CA GLN A 498 21.93 15.30 2.51
C GLN A 498 21.70 16.79 2.16
N GLY A 499 20.58 17.37 2.61
CA GLY A 499 20.32 18.81 2.52
C GLY A 499 21.38 19.66 3.25
N GLU A 500 21.68 20.83 2.68
CA GLU A 500 22.66 21.79 3.21
C GLU A 500 22.08 22.71 4.32
N THR A 501 20.75 22.70 4.50
CA THR A 501 20.01 23.48 5.50
C THR A 501 18.64 22.85 5.75
N PHE A 502 17.95 23.26 6.82
CA PHE A 502 16.57 22.87 7.14
C PHE A 502 15.57 23.19 6.02
N CYS A 503 14.49 22.41 5.95
CA CYS A 503 13.22 22.81 5.32
C CYS A 503 13.30 23.19 3.82
N LEU A 504 14.15 22.50 3.06
CA LEU A 504 14.46 22.79 1.65
C LEU A 504 13.34 22.41 0.66
N GLY A 505 12.47 21.47 1.02
CA GLY A 505 11.43 20.91 0.16
C GLY A 505 10.17 21.77 0.02
N ASP A 506 9.22 21.27 -0.77
CA ASP A 506 7.83 21.73 -0.76
C ASP A 506 7.07 21.07 0.39
N TYR A 507 6.03 21.70 0.93
CA TYR A 507 5.17 20.99 1.88
C TYR A 507 4.44 19.85 1.18
N VAL A 508 4.47 18.69 1.84
CA VAL A 508 3.70 17.51 1.48
C VAL A 508 2.76 17.17 2.64
N CYS A 509 1.79 16.29 2.41
CA CYS A 509 0.92 15.78 3.46
C CYS A 509 0.93 14.25 3.49
N TRP A 510 0.89 13.68 4.69
CA TRP A 510 0.69 12.25 4.90
C TRP A 510 -0.51 12.04 5.83
N SER A 511 -1.22 10.93 5.65
CA SER A 511 -2.36 10.59 6.50
C SER A 511 -2.48 9.08 6.77
N ALA A 512 -3.04 8.70 7.92
CA ALA A 512 -3.34 7.31 8.28
C ALA A 512 -4.77 7.18 8.84
N PRO A 513 -5.47 6.03 8.66
CA PRO A 513 -6.72 5.76 9.36
C PRO A 513 -6.53 5.82 10.89
N VAL A 514 -7.49 6.41 11.63
CA VAL A 514 -7.37 6.50 13.12
C VAL A 514 -7.36 5.14 13.83
N ASN A 515 -7.80 4.08 13.15
CA ASN A 515 -7.79 2.70 13.60
C ASN A 515 -6.64 1.85 13.05
N ASP A 516 -5.78 2.40 12.17
CA ASP A 516 -4.62 1.72 11.60
C ASP A 516 -3.46 2.73 11.37
N LEU A 517 -2.71 2.98 12.44
CA LEU A 517 -1.59 3.92 12.44
C LEU A 517 -0.30 3.34 11.82
N GLY A 518 -0.35 2.14 11.26
CA GLY A 518 0.73 1.59 10.44
C GLY A 518 0.63 2.05 8.97
N GLU A 519 -0.58 2.13 8.43
CA GLU A 519 -0.84 2.42 7.00
C GLU A 519 -0.89 3.94 6.69
N TRP A 520 0.27 4.59 6.83
CA TRP A 520 0.51 5.94 6.35
C TRP A 520 0.54 6.01 4.83
N LYS A 521 -0.28 6.90 4.28
CA LYS A 521 -0.45 7.21 2.85
C LYS A 521 0.11 8.59 2.53
N TYR A 522 0.85 8.70 1.44
CA TYR A 522 1.26 9.98 0.84
C TYR A 522 0.06 10.64 0.16
N GLU A 523 -0.29 11.86 0.55
CA GLU A 523 -1.37 12.65 -0.06
C GLU A 523 -0.89 13.56 -1.20
N GLY A 524 0.43 13.64 -1.43
CA GLY A 524 1.04 14.50 -2.43
C GLY A 524 1.67 15.77 -1.87
N VAL A 525 2.15 16.62 -2.77
CA VAL A 525 2.59 17.99 -2.47
C VAL A 525 1.37 18.82 -2.10
N SER A 526 1.25 19.16 -0.82
CA SER A 526 0.14 19.95 -0.28
C SER A 526 0.30 21.43 -0.60
N TYR A 527 1.55 21.94 -0.66
CA TYR A 527 1.83 23.32 -1.03
C TYR A 527 3.26 23.52 -1.60
N PRO A 528 3.41 23.78 -2.91
CA PRO A 528 4.70 24.10 -3.51
C PRO A 528 5.23 25.45 -3.04
N LYS A 529 6.52 25.55 -2.67
CA LYS A 529 7.13 26.77 -2.10
C LYS A 529 7.16 27.97 -3.06
N VAL A 530 7.09 27.70 -4.37
CA VAL A 530 6.96 28.72 -5.43
C VAL A 530 5.55 29.34 -5.53
N SER A 531 4.59 28.84 -4.75
CA SER A 531 3.21 29.35 -4.72
C SER A 531 3.07 30.64 -3.90
N ASP A 532 4.01 30.92 -2.99
CA ASP A 532 4.04 32.18 -2.24
C ASP A 532 4.56 33.32 -3.13
N PRO A 533 3.84 34.45 -3.27
CA PRO A 533 4.28 35.58 -4.10
C PRO A 533 5.60 36.23 -3.70
N LEU A 534 6.12 35.98 -2.49
CA LEU A 534 7.47 36.41 -2.08
C LEU A 534 8.58 35.45 -2.56
N ASN A 535 8.25 34.20 -2.89
CA ASN A 535 9.19 33.13 -3.27
C ASN A 535 9.05 32.64 -4.73
N PRO A 536 8.85 33.50 -5.75
CA PRO A 536 8.47 33.07 -7.11
C PRO A 536 9.53 32.25 -7.85
N ASP A 537 10.77 32.23 -7.35
CA ASP A 537 11.93 31.48 -7.84
C ASP A 537 12.35 30.33 -6.89
N GLY A 538 11.65 30.14 -5.77
CA GLY A 538 11.81 28.98 -4.87
C GLY A 538 13.10 28.97 -4.03
N HIS A 539 13.76 30.13 -3.87
CA HIS A 539 15.05 30.24 -3.18
C HIS A 539 14.94 30.36 -1.63
N MET A 540 13.74 30.57 -1.10
CA MET A 540 13.44 30.56 0.33
C MET A 540 12.94 29.18 0.79
N CYS A 541 13.23 28.85 2.04
CA CYS A 541 12.82 27.63 2.72
C CYS A 541 11.44 27.82 3.37
N LEU A 542 10.67 26.74 3.48
CA LEU A 542 9.34 26.73 4.09
C LEU A 542 9.44 26.16 5.53
N TYR A 543 9.46 27.02 6.55
CA TYR A 543 9.60 26.60 7.95
C TYR A 543 8.39 25.81 8.49
N ALA A 544 8.36 25.43 9.76
CA ALA A 544 7.30 24.56 10.26
C ALA A 544 5.92 25.22 10.11
N PRO A 545 4.93 24.58 9.47
CA PRO A 545 3.58 25.10 9.35
C PRO A 545 2.63 24.50 10.40
N ASP A 546 1.50 25.16 10.63
CA ASP A 546 0.40 24.59 11.40
C ASP A 546 -0.96 24.86 10.72
N VAL A 547 -1.95 24.01 10.98
CA VAL A 547 -3.26 23.98 10.29
C VAL A 547 -4.41 24.20 11.25
N THR A 548 -5.39 25.00 10.85
CA THR A 548 -6.66 25.11 11.56
C THR A 548 -7.86 25.09 10.61
N VAL A 549 -9.04 24.78 11.13
CA VAL A 549 -10.29 24.89 10.38
C VAL A 549 -10.92 26.25 10.67
N GLY A 550 -11.10 27.06 9.63
CA GLY A 550 -11.68 28.40 9.75
C GLY A 550 -13.19 28.37 10.01
N PRO A 551 -13.80 29.52 10.38
CA PRO A 551 -15.24 29.61 10.66
C PRO A 551 -16.15 29.25 9.46
N ASP A 552 -15.60 29.24 8.25
CA ASP A 552 -16.28 28.85 7.01
C ASP A 552 -16.12 27.36 6.65
N GLY A 553 -15.42 26.59 7.47
CA GLY A 553 -15.17 25.16 7.29
C GLY A 553 -13.99 24.80 6.39
N ARG A 554 -13.23 25.78 5.87
CA ARG A 554 -12.01 25.52 5.08
C ARG A 554 -10.78 25.31 5.96
N TYR A 555 -9.76 24.69 5.38
CA TYR A 555 -8.49 24.39 6.05
C TYR A 555 -7.48 25.50 5.75
N TYR A 556 -6.91 26.10 6.79
CA TYR A 556 -5.96 27.20 6.71
C TYR A 556 -4.60 26.76 7.25
N LEU A 557 -3.59 26.81 6.38
CA LEU A 557 -2.19 26.48 6.65
C LEU A 557 -1.42 27.79 6.88
N TYR A 558 -0.96 28.01 8.09
CA TYR A 558 -0.09 29.14 8.45
C TYR A 558 1.36 28.72 8.31
N TYR A 559 2.22 29.60 7.78
CA TYR A 559 3.64 29.33 7.63
C TYR A 559 4.51 30.61 7.56
N VAL A 560 5.83 30.44 7.64
CA VAL A 560 6.84 31.50 7.50
C VAL A 560 7.92 31.07 6.49
N LEU A 561 8.46 32.04 5.74
CA LEU A 561 9.58 31.84 4.81
C LEU A 561 10.89 32.34 5.44
N ASP A 562 11.99 31.62 5.23
CA ASP A 562 13.27 31.79 5.97
C ASP A 562 13.92 33.19 5.93
N LYS A 563 13.60 34.04 4.95
CA LYS A 563 14.23 35.36 4.76
C LYS A 563 13.31 36.55 5.00
N VAL A 564 12.10 36.32 5.51
CA VAL A 564 11.12 37.37 5.84
C VAL A 564 10.55 37.18 7.24
N CYS A 565 10.04 38.27 7.81
CA CYS A 565 9.59 38.34 9.20
C CYS A 565 8.07 38.15 9.38
N VAL A 566 7.36 37.67 8.36
CA VAL A 566 5.89 37.74 8.25
C VAL A 566 5.25 36.36 8.16
N VAL A 567 4.02 36.23 8.68
CA VAL A 567 3.23 34.99 8.55
C VAL A 567 2.42 35.01 7.27
N SER A 568 2.67 34.03 6.40
CA SER A 568 1.86 33.73 5.22
C SER A 568 0.76 32.71 5.58
N VAL A 569 -0.31 32.72 4.79
CA VAL A 569 -1.44 31.80 4.93
C VAL A 569 -1.80 31.23 3.57
N ALA A 570 -2.03 29.92 3.51
CA ALA A 570 -2.61 29.22 2.38
C ALA A 570 -3.91 28.52 2.80
N VAL A 571 -4.83 28.28 1.85
CA VAL A 571 -6.17 27.72 2.12
C VAL A 571 -6.49 26.55 1.19
N SER A 572 -7.23 25.56 1.69
CA SER A 572 -7.82 24.48 0.90
C SER A 572 -9.21 24.09 1.37
N ASP A 573 -9.98 23.45 0.49
CA ASP A 573 -11.30 22.88 0.78
C ASP A 573 -11.21 21.45 1.34
N THR A 574 -10.01 20.87 1.36
CA THR A 574 -9.68 19.50 1.82
C THR A 574 -8.49 19.51 2.79
N PRO A 575 -8.44 18.62 3.79
CA PRO A 575 -7.34 18.58 4.77
C PRO A 575 -6.00 18.25 4.12
N ALA A 576 -5.98 17.41 3.08
CA ALA A 576 -4.75 17.06 2.36
C ALA A 576 -4.19 18.18 1.46
N GLY A 577 -4.98 19.21 1.17
CA GLY A 577 -4.71 20.12 0.06
C GLY A 577 -5.21 19.57 -1.30
N PRO A 578 -4.72 20.12 -2.43
CA PRO A 578 -3.68 21.15 -2.51
C PRO A 578 -4.16 22.49 -1.93
N TYR A 579 -3.28 23.14 -1.18
CA TYR A 579 -3.47 24.48 -0.65
C TYR A 579 -3.10 25.53 -1.70
N LYS A 580 -3.71 26.70 -1.61
CA LYS A 580 -3.43 27.86 -2.47
C LYS A 580 -3.12 29.07 -1.62
N PHE A 581 -2.16 29.89 -2.04
CA PHE A 581 -1.82 31.13 -1.34
C PHE A 581 -3.08 31.97 -1.11
N TYR A 582 -3.30 32.39 0.14
CA TYR A 582 -4.50 33.10 0.57
C TYR A 582 -4.19 34.55 0.98
N GLY A 583 -3.10 34.77 1.73
CA GLY A 583 -2.69 36.11 2.13
C GLY A 583 -1.52 36.11 3.12
N TYR A 584 -1.26 37.29 3.71
CA TYR A 584 -0.36 37.47 4.85
C TYR A 584 -1.17 37.97 6.03
N VAL A 585 -0.80 37.59 7.25
CA VAL A 585 -1.41 38.13 8.47
C VAL A 585 -1.10 39.64 8.57
N HIS A 586 -2.11 40.48 8.77
CA HIS A 586 -1.96 41.93 8.70
C HIS A 586 -2.84 42.70 9.69
N TYR A 587 -2.40 43.90 10.05
CA TYR A 587 -3.19 44.88 10.79
C TYR A 587 -4.31 45.49 9.93
N GLU A 588 -5.28 46.17 10.53
CA GLU A 588 -6.43 46.76 9.81
C GLU A 588 -6.04 47.86 8.79
N ASP A 589 -4.82 48.40 8.87
CA ASP A 589 -4.24 49.34 7.89
C ASP A 589 -3.51 48.66 6.72
N GLY A 590 -3.43 47.33 6.72
CA GLY A 590 -2.76 46.51 5.71
C GLY A 590 -1.25 46.30 5.94
N THR A 591 -0.68 46.81 7.04
CA THR A 591 0.70 46.52 7.44
C THR A 591 0.80 45.07 7.89
N LYS A 592 1.75 44.29 7.37
CA LYS A 592 1.89 42.88 7.75
C LYS A 592 2.40 42.74 9.18
N LEU A 593 1.94 41.69 9.85
CA LEU A 593 2.47 41.29 11.15
C LEU A 593 3.95 40.92 11.01
N GLY A 594 4.82 41.58 11.78
CA GLY A 594 6.28 41.48 11.70
C GLY A 594 6.96 42.63 10.93
N GLU A 595 6.21 43.47 10.20
CA GLU A 595 6.75 44.65 9.49
C GLU A 595 6.49 45.97 10.28
N LYS A 596 5.63 45.96 11.30
CA LYS A 596 5.27 47.15 12.07
C LYS A 596 6.32 47.49 13.11
N GLU A 597 6.57 48.79 13.34
CA GLU A 597 7.49 49.24 14.38
C GLU A 597 7.05 48.75 15.77
N GLY A 598 7.89 47.90 16.37
CA GLY A 598 7.63 47.25 17.67
C GLY A 598 7.23 45.77 17.58
N ASP A 599 6.90 45.25 16.40
CA ASP A 599 6.73 43.80 16.21
C ASP A 599 8.09 43.09 16.29
N GLU A 600 8.13 41.89 16.88
CA GLU A 600 9.25 40.97 16.67
C GLU A 600 9.05 40.16 15.37
N PRO A 601 10.13 39.72 14.70
CA PRO A 601 10.01 38.88 13.51
C PRO A 601 9.28 37.57 13.80
N GLN A 602 8.30 37.23 12.96
CA GLN A 602 7.52 36.02 13.11
C GLN A 602 8.35 34.78 12.69
N PHE A 603 8.08 33.64 13.32
CA PHE A 603 8.76 32.37 13.14
C PHE A 603 7.82 31.27 13.66
N ASP A 604 7.84 30.08 13.04
CA ASP A 604 7.02 28.89 13.31
C ASP A 604 5.62 29.17 13.92
N PRO A 605 4.55 29.24 13.12
CA PRO A 605 3.21 29.38 13.65
C PRO A 605 2.69 28.11 14.32
N GLY A 606 2.03 28.28 15.46
CA GLY A 606 1.03 27.35 16.01
C GLY A 606 -0.34 28.01 16.02
N VAL A 607 -1.44 27.28 15.75
CA VAL A 607 -2.76 27.89 15.56
C VAL A 607 -3.91 27.04 16.10
N ILE A 608 -4.89 27.70 16.74
CA ILE A 608 -6.17 27.08 17.09
C ILE A 608 -7.33 28.04 16.83
N THR A 609 -8.42 27.51 16.26
CA THR A 609 -9.67 28.25 16.02
C THR A 609 -10.77 27.67 16.89
N GLU A 610 -11.35 28.48 17.77
CA GLU A 610 -12.49 28.10 18.61
C GLU A 610 -13.55 29.20 18.63
N ASN A 611 -14.82 28.82 18.49
CA ASN A 611 -15.96 29.75 18.58
C ASN A 611 -15.88 30.96 17.64
N GLY A 612 -15.26 30.81 16.46
CA GLY A 612 -15.06 31.89 15.49
C GLY A 612 -13.85 32.79 15.75
N VAL A 613 -13.04 32.49 16.78
CA VAL A 613 -11.83 33.24 17.13
C VAL A 613 -10.60 32.39 16.87
N THR A 614 -9.64 32.95 16.15
CA THR A 614 -8.38 32.29 15.78
C THR A 614 -7.23 32.86 16.60
N TYR A 615 -6.52 31.97 17.29
CA TYR A 615 -5.37 32.28 18.14
C TYR A 615 -4.11 31.78 17.44
N LEU A 616 -3.25 32.72 17.04
CA LEU A 616 -2.00 32.46 16.32
C LEU A 616 -0.81 32.70 17.25
N PHE A 617 -0.04 31.65 17.50
CA PHE A 617 1.16 31.65 18.32
C PHE A 617 2.40 31.64 17.42
N THR A 618 3.42 32.44 17.72
CA THR A 618 4.66 32.54 16.93
C THR A 618 5.86 32.90 17.82
N GLY A 619 7.08 32.64 17.37
CA GLY A 619 8.27 33.22 17.99
C GLY A 619 9.56 32.41 17.81
N PHE A 620 10.69 33.08 18.06
CA PHE A 620 12.02 32.48 18.07
C PHE A 620 12.93 33.22 19.07
N CYS A 621 13.67 32.51 19.91
CA CYS A 621 14.45 33.05 21.04
C CYS A 621 15.89 32.50 21.09
N GLY A 622 16.68 32.81 20.06
CA GLY A 622 18.09 32.44 19.96
C GLY A 622 18.94 32.77 21.19
N GLN A 623 19.84 31.86 21.58
CA GLN A 623 20.64 32.03 22.80
C GLN A 623 21.50 33.29 22.76
N GLY A 624 21.27 34.19 23.71
CA GLY A 624 21.96 35.49 23.80
C GLY A 624 21.31 36.64 23.02
N ASP A 625 20.25 36.37 22.24
CA ASP A 625 19.50 37.42 21.53
C ASP A 625 18.50 38.10 22.46
N LYS A 626 18.79 39.35 22.83
CA LYS A 626 17.93 40.17 23.70
C LYS A 626 16.83 40.92 22.96
N SER A 627 16.80 40.86 21.62
CA SER A 627 15.70 41.41 20.83
C SER A 627 14.45 40.53 20.85
N ARG A 628 14.56 39.32 21.41
CA ARG A 628 13.52 38.29 21.44
C ARG A 628 13.04 38.02 22.86
N HIS A 629 11.77 38.31 23.17
CA HIS A 629 11.29 38.23 24.56
C HIS A 629 10.60 36.90 24.89
N GLY A 630 10.04 36.19 23.92
CA GLY A 630 9.38 34.90 24.15
C GLY A 630 8.40 34.50 23.05
N ALA A 631 7.59 33.47 23.34
CA ALA A 631 6.46 33.09 22.50
C ALA A 631 5.40 34.20 22.52
N MET A 632 4.92 34.60 21.35
CA MET A 632 3.90 35.60 21.14
C MET A 632 2.56 34.92 20.81
N LEU A 633 1.46 35.53 21.27
CA LEU A 633 0.10 35.25 20.80
C LEU A 633 -0.49 36.49 20.13
N THR A 634 -1.07 36.28 18.94
CA THR A 634 -1.87 37.23 18.17
C THR A 634 -3.28 36.68 18.01
N VAL A 635 -4.32 37.52 18.14
CA VAL A 635 -5.72 37.10 17.88
C VAL A 635 -6.17 37.65 16.55
N LEU A 636 -6.70 36.79 15.67
CA LEU A 636 -7.16 37.13 14.32
C LEU A 636 -8.70 37.17 14.23
N GLY A 637 -9.20 37.79 13.16
CA GLY A 637 -10.62 37.79 12.81
C GLY A 637 -11.06 36.57 12.01
N GLU A 638 -12.38 36.48 11.76
CA GLU A 638 -13.02 35.40 10.98
C GLU A 638 -12.51 35.28 9.53
N ASP A 639 -11.82 36.29 9.01
CA ASP A 639 -11.19 36.27 7.68
C ASP A 639 -9.85 35.50 7.65
N MET A 640 -9.37 35.06 8.81
CA MET A 640 -8.12 34.32 9.04
C MET A 640 -6.83 35.13 8.79
N LEU A 641 -6.92 36.45 8.57
CA LEU A 641 -5.78 37.32 8.23
C LEU A 641 -5.69 38.58 9.10
N THR A 642 -6.83 39.20 9.44
CA THR A 642 -6.83 40.51 10.10
C THR A 642 -6.57 40.40 11.60
N VAL A 643 -5.49 41.02 12.08
CA VAL A 643 -5.14 41.12 13.50
C VAL A 643 -6.21 41.92 14.27
N LYS A 644 -6.84 41.28 15.25
CA LYS A 644 -7.82 41.86 16.19
C LYS A 644 -7.23 42.17 17.55
N LYS A 645 -6.22 41.41 18.00
CA LYS A 645 -5.34 41.79 19.11
C LYS A 645 -3.89 41.60 18.68
N ALA A 646 -3.11 42.67 18.81
CA ALA A 646 -1.68 42.68 18.51
C ALA A 646 -0.91 41.67 19.39
N PRO A 647 0.29 41.25 18.99
CA PRO A 647 1.11 40.29 19.73
C PRO A 647 1.25 40.60 21.22
N LYS A 648 1.14 39.57 22.05
CA LYS A 648 1.53 39.62 23.47
C LYS A 648 2.34 38.39 23.85
N PHE A 649 3.34 38.55 24.71
CA PHE A 649 4.17 37.43 25.16
C PHE A 649 3.41 36.54 26.15
N ILE A 650 3.48 35.22 25.95
CA ILE A 650 2.78 34.20 26.74
C ILE A 650 3.73 33.26 27.51
N ALA A 651 4.94 33.03 27.01
CA ALA A 651 5.99 32.25 27.68
C ALA A 651 7.36 32.92 27.42
N PRO A 652 8.25 33.05 28.43
CA PRO A 652 9.49 33.81 28.31
C PRO A 652 10.57 33.04 27.53
N GLY A 653 11.34 33.78 26.73
CA GLY A 653 12.60 33.30 26.16
C GLY A 653 13.74 33.28 27.18
N ASN A 654 14.86 32.61 26.86
CA ASN A 654 15.99 32.39 27.77
C ASN A 654 16.62 33.66 28.37
N GLN A 655 16.55 34.82 27.70
CA GLN A 655 17.03 36.10 28.24
C GLN A 655 16.14 36.68 29.35
N TYR A 656 14.96 36.11 29.55
CA TYR A 656 13.89 36.62 30.41
C TYR A 656 13.29 35.56 31.36
N SER A 657 13.75 34.30 31.30
CA SER A 657 13.24 33.18 32.11
C SER A 657 13.83 33.08 33.52
N GLN A 658 14.93 33.78 33.83
CA GLN A 658 15.61 33.69 35.12
C GLN A 658 14.68 34.03 36.31
N GLY A 659 14.62 33.15 37.30
CA GLY A 659 13.75 33.27 38.47
C GLY A 659 12.29 32.90 38.21
N THR A 660 11.95 32.41 37.02
CA THR A 660 10.62 31.88 36.67
C THR A 660 10.64 30.35 36.63
N PRO A 661 9.47 29.66 36.62
CA PRO A 661 9.41 28.21 36.40
C PRO A 661 10.00 27.73 35.07
N TYR A 662 10.25 28.63 34.12
CA TYR A 662 10.86 28.34 32.81
C TYR A 662 12.40 28.38 32.83
N GLU A 663 13.07 28.70 33.94
CA GLU A 663 14.55 28.77 33.98
C GLU A 663 15.18 27.39 33.68
N GLY A 664 15.97 27.30 32.60
CA GLY A 664 16.58 26.05 32.11
C GLY A 664 15.76 25.33 31.03
N HIS A 665 14.49 25.71 30.87
CA HIS A 665 13.53 25.14 29.90
C HIS A 665 12.74 26.25 29.19
N ALA A 666 13.35 27.42 28.99
CA ALA A 666 12.70 28.59 28.41
C ALA A 666 12.30 28.38 26.95
N PHE A 667 11.37 29.18 26.44
CA PHE A 667 10.95 29.08 25.04
C PHE A 667 12.11 29.37 24.08
N PHE A 668 12.29 28.52 23.08
CA PHE A 668 13.26 28.69 21.98
C PHE A 668 12.54 28.85 20.63
N GLU A 669 11.77 27.86 20.18
CA GLU A 669 11.03 27.86 18.91
C GLU A 669 9.83 26.88 18.95
N ALA A 670 9.22 26.60 17.79
CA ALA A 670 8.21 25.55 17.63
C ALA A 670 6.95 25.67 18.54
N PRO A 671 6.26 26.82 18.60
CA PRO A 671 5.03 26.93 19.38
C PRO A 671 3.93 26.07 18.75
N SER A 672 3.33 25.17 19.51
CA SER A 672 2.14 24.43 19.12
C SER A 672 1.11 24.43 20.24
N ILE A 673 -0.17 24.42 19.89
CA ILE A 673 -1.27 24.63 20.82
C ILE A 673 -2.33 23.55 20.66
N ARG A 674 -2.71 22.92 21.76
CA ARG A 674 -3.74 21.89 21.82
C ARG A 674 -4.64 22.10 23.03
N LYS A 675 -5.81 21.46 23.04
CA LYS A 675 -6.77 21.58 24.13
C LYS A 675 -7.24 20.19 24.55
N HIS A 676 -7.21 19.95 25.85
CA HIS A 676 -7.79 18.77 26.48
C HIS A 676 -8.71 19.25 27.61
N ASP A 677 -9.97 18.82 27.58
CA ASP A 677 -11.06 19.34 28.40
C ASP A 677 -11.16 20.88 28.38
N ASP A 678 -10.94 21.54 29.52
CA ASP A 678 -10.95 22.99 29.71
C ASP A 678 -9.54 23.61 29.75
N THR A 679 -8.51 22.84 29.39
CA THR A 679 -7.09 23.21 29.53
C THR A 679 -6.39 23.29 28.18
N TYR A 680 -5.72 24.41 27.95
CA TYR A 680 -4.83 24.64 26.81
C TYR A 680 -3.42 24.15 27.16
N TYR A 681 -2.82 23.39 26.24
CA TYR A 681 -1.47 22.86 26.32
C TYR A 681 -0.64 23.50 25.21
N PHE A 682 0.22 24.44 25.62
CA PHE A 682 1.21 25.09 24.76
C PHE A 682 2.49 24.23 24.78
N VAL A 683 2.69 23.46 23.72
CA VAL A 683 3.89 22.64 23.48
C VAL A 683 4.94 23.50 22.78
N TYR A 684 6.21 23.36 23.13
CA TYR A 684 7.29 24.15 22.52
C TYR A 684 8.68 23.51 22.64
N SER A 685 9.58 23.91 21.75
CA SER A 685 11.01 23.55 21.82
C SER A 685 11.73 24.45 22.82
N SER A 686 12.49 23.87 23.75
CA SER A 686 13.12 24.64 24.84
C SER A 686 14.52 25.18 24.49
N GLU A 687 15.07 26.02 25.36
CA GLU A 687 16.41 26.61 25.22
C GLU A 687 17.57 25.60 25.16
N VAL A 688 17.34 24.33 25.52
CA VAL A 688 18.30 23.22 25.34
C VAL A 688 18.10 22.43 24.04
N MET A 689 17.13 22.83 23.21
CA MET A 689 16.84 22.38 21.84
C MET A 689 16.38 20.92 21.68
N HIS A 690 16.87 19.99 22.51
CA HIS A 690 16.70 18.54 22.36
C HIS A 690 15.41 17.97 22.97
N GLU A 691 14.44 18.81 23.30
CA GLU A 691 13.26 18.43 24.07
C GLU A 691 12.02 19.24 23.69
N LEU A 692 10.85 18.62 23.82
CA LEU A 692 9.57 19.31 23.77
C LEU A 692 9.02 19.45 25.18
N CYS A 693 8.85 20.69 25.59
CA CYS A 693 8.23 21.09 26.85
C CYS A 693 6.75 21.42 26.64
N TYR A 694 6.01 21.53 27.74
CA TYR A 694 4.68 22.12 27.71
C TYR A 694 4.45 23.12 28.84
N ALA A 695 3.52 24.03 28.59
CA ALA A 695 2.93 24.91 29.59
C ALA A 695 1.40 24.89 29.45
N THR A 696 0.68 25.16 30.54
CA THR A 696 -0.79 25.04 30.58
C THR A 696 -1.50 26.34 30.93
N SER A 697 -2.72 26.52 30.42
CA SER A 697 -3.61 27.60 30.84
C SER A 697 -5.08 27.22 30.74
N LYS A 698 -5.96 27.96 31.43
CA LYS A 698 -7.42 27.87 31.31
C LYS A 698 -8.02 28.90 30.35
N ASP A 699 -7.19 29.82 29.85
CA ASP A 699 -7.53 30.84 28.87
C ASP A 699 -6.54 30.68 27.69
N PRO A 700 -7.00 30.63 26.42
CA PRO A 700 -6.07 30.52 25.29
C PRO A 700 -5.08 31.67 25.25
N GLU A 701 -5.41 32.82 25.86
CA GLU A 701 -4.53 33.97 25.97
C GLU A 701 -3.67 34.04 27.23
N GLY A 702 -3.61 32.98 28.03
CA GLY A 702 -2.71 32.86 29.18
C GLY A 702 -3.16 33.60 30.46
N PRO A 703 -2.30 33.67 31.49
CA PRO A 703 -0.90 33.24 31.50
C PRO A 703 -0.74 31.73 31.37
N TYR A 704 0.40 31.29 30.82
CA TYR A 704 0.76 29.89 30.74
C TYR A 704 1.74 29.54 31.87
N GLU A 705 1.51 28.41 32.53
CA GLU A 705 2.36 27.89 33.62
C GLU A 705 3.12 26.65 33.14
N TYR A 706 4.45 26.64 33.29
CA TYR A 706 5.31 25.53 32.86
C TYR A 706 4.92 24.20 33.52
N GLY A 707 4.73 23.16 32.71
CA GLY A 707 4.28 21.84 33.15
C GLY A 707 5.35 20.74 33.13
N GLY A 708 6.45 20.93 32.39
CA GLY A 708 7.55 19.96 32.30
C GLY A 708 7.94 19.58 30.87
N VAL A 709 8.83 18.58 30.78
CA VAL A 709 9.28 17.96 29.53
C VAL A 709 8.34 16.80 29.16
N ILE A 710 7.87 16.74 27.91
CA ILE A 710 7.11 15.60 27.38
C ILE A 710 8.06 14.55 26.79
N VAL A 711 9.02 14.95 25.96
CA VAL A 711 9.95 14.01 25.30
C VAL A 711 11.28 14.69 24.99
N SER A 712 12.38 13.94 25.03
CA SER A 712 13.68 14.37 24.50
C SER A 712 14.14 13.46 23.37
N ASN A 713 14.56 14.04 22.25
CA ASN A 713 15.08 13.29 21.10
C ASN A 713 16.45 12.61 21.37
N CYS A 714 17.09 12.93 22.50
CA CYS A 714 18.29 12.28 23.03
C CYS A 714 17.99 11.25 24.17
N ASP A 715 16.72 11.10 24.55
CA ASP A 715 16.20 10.34 25.70
C ASP A 715 16.77 10.79 27.06
N LEU A 716 17.11 12.07 27.21
CA LEU A 716 17.62 12.64 28.48
C LEU A 716 16.53 12.75 29.56
N HIS A 717 16.96 12.90 30.82
CA HIS A 717 16.11 13.11 32.01
C HIS A 717 15.24 11.92 32.46
N ILE A 718 15.24 10.81 31.71
CA ILE A 718 14.60 9.55 32.09
C ILE A 718 15.60 8.59 32.73
N ASP A 719 15.24 8.06 33.91
CA ASP A 719 16.01 7.10 34.71
C ASP A 719 15.35 5.70 34.81
N SER A 720 14.26 5.46 34.08
CA SER A 720 13.48 4.21 34.15
C SER A 720 14.25 2.95 33.68
N TYR A 721 15.26 3.11 32.83
CA TYR A 721 16.06 2.01 32.27
C TYR A 721 17.58 2.30 32.16
N LYS A 722 18.02 3.50 32.56
CA LYS A 722 19.40 4.05 32.45
C LYS A 722 19.60 5.15 33.48
N LYS A 723 20.72 5.89 33.46
CA LYS A 723 20.83 7.14 34.25
C LYS A 723 20.20 8.32 33.51
N ALA A 724 19.63 9.27 34.25
CA ALA A 724 18.94 10.44 33.70
C ALA A 724 19.86 11.30 32.82
N GLU A 725 21.12 11.43 33.20
CA GLU A 725 22.17 12.21 32.51
C GLU A 725 22.77 11.51 31.27
N GLU A 726 22.46 10.24 31.04
CA GLU A 726 23.01 9.46 29.91
C GLU A 726 22.11 9.57 28.68
N ALA A 727 22.54 10.34 27.67
CA ALA A 727 21.89 10.41 26.35
C ALA A 727 22.06 9.07 25.60
N THR A 728 21.00 8.54 24.99
CA THR A 728 21.05 7.26 24.26
C THR A 728 20.71 7.36 22.78
N ALA A 729 20.52 8.57 22.28
CA ALA A 729 20.47 8.90 20.86
C ALA A 729 21.20 10.22 20.62
N TYR A 730 21.71 10.41 19.40
CA TYR A 730 22.24 11.69 18.93
C TYR A 730 21.08 12.53 18.38
N GLY A 731 20.75 13.62 19.06
CA GLY A 731 19.73 14.59 18.66
C GLY A 731 20.29 15.97 18.33
N ALA A 732 19.39 16.94 18.28
CA ALA A 732 19.63 18.35 18.00
C ALA A 732 18.30 19.10 18.29
N ASN A 733 17.95 20.17 17.56
CA ASN A 733 16.64 20.82 17.65
C ASN A 733 15.46 19.84 17.59
N ASN A 734 14.32 20.21 18.17
CA ASN A 734 13.13 19.36 18.24
C ASN A 734 11.88 20.21 17.99
N HIS A 735 10.90 19.66 17.29
CA HIS A 735 9.61 20.29 16.96
C HIS A 735 8.56 19.18 16.96
N GLY A 736 7.37 19.49 17.47
CA GLY A 736 6.20 18.62 17.34
C GLY A 736 5.11 18.98 18.33
N SER A 737 4.02 18.23 18.30
CA SER A 737 2.82 18.52 19.07
C SER A 737 2.07 17.27 19.48
N ILE A 738 1.04 17.44 20.32
CA ILE A 738 0.22 16.36 20.84
C ILE A 738 -1.11 16.22 20.07
N VAL A 739 -1.67 15.02 20.01
CA VAL A 739 -3.03 14.81 19.46
C VAL A 739 -3.69 13.59 20.08
N GLU A 740 -5.01 13.63 20.21
CA GLU A 740 -5.84 12.47 20.52
C GLU A 740 -6.20 11.71 19.24
N ILE A 741 -5.88 10.42 19.20
CA ILE A 741 -6.25 9.52 18.11
C ILE A 741 -6.98 8.32 18.71
N ALA A 742 -8.24 8.13 18.33
CA ALA A 742 -9.10 7.03 18.79
C ALA A 742 -9.14 6.83 20.33
N GLY A 743 -9.08 7.91 21.10
CA GLY A 743 -9.10 7.87 22.58
C GLY A 743 -7.74 7.71 23.26
N GLN A 744 -6.65 7.65 22.50
CA GLN A 744 -5.28 7.64 23.02
C GLN A 744 -4.56 8.92 22.60
N TRP A 745 -3.89 9.58 23.54
CA TRP A 745 -3.05 10.72 23.22
C TRP A 745 -1.63 10.30 22.85
N TYR A 746 -1.04 11.04 21.92
CA TYR A 746 0.32 10.85 21.42
C TYR A 746 1.06 12.19 21.39
N ILE A 747 2.38 12.16 21.61
CA ILE A 747 3.32 13.25 21.26
C ILE A 747 3.99 12.90 19.92
N PHE A 748 4.01 13.84 19.00
CA PHE A 748 4.81 13.79 17.77
C PHE A 748 6.07 14.65 17.99
N TYR A 749 7.19 14.20 17.43
CA TYR A 749 8.52 14.82 17.56
C TYR A 749 9.42 14.31 16.43
N HIS A 750 10.73 14.57 16.46
CA HIS A 750 11.64 13.97 15.48
C HIS A 750 13.00 13.54 16.05
N ARG A 751 13.67 12.69 15.27
CA ARG A 751 15.06 12.27 15.45
C ARG A 751 15.94 12.74 14.28
N HIS A 752 17.24 12.80 14.49
CA HIS A 752 18.20 13.16 13.44
C HIS A 752 18.81 11.94 12.78
N THR A 753 19.05 12.03 11.48
CA THR A 753 19.74 11.01 10.69
C THR A 753 20.87 11.65 9.90
N ASN A 754 21.63 10.84 9.15
CA ASN A 754 22.74 11.26 8.28
C ASN A 754 23.95 11.94 8.98
N GLY A 755 23.81 12.36 10.24
CA GLY A 755 24.83 13.07 11.01
C GLY A 755 24.76 14.58 10.79
N THR A 756 23.59 15.08 10.38
CA THR A 756 23.30 16.48 10.11
C THR A 756 22.14 16.93 11.01
N TRP A 757 21.97 18.25 11.14
CA TRP A 757 20.80 18.82 11.80
C TRP A 757 19.56 18.83 10.87
N PHE A 758 19.73 18.54 9.57
CA PHE A 758 18.76 18.83 8.49
C PHE A 758 18.29 17.59 7.71
N SER A 759 18.45 16.39 8.27
CA SER A 759 17.91 15.15 7.69
C SER A 759 17.14 14.43 8.79
N ARG A 760 16.02 15.02 9.18
CA ARG A 760 15.27 14.68 10.39
C ARG A 760 14.02 13.85 10.04
N GLN A 761 13.65 12.90 10.90
CA GLN A 761 12.55 11.96 10.66
C GLN A 761 11.52 12.00 11.80
N GLY A 762 10.25 12.14 11.43
CA GLY A 762 9.11 12.15 12.35
C GLY A 762 9.02 10.85 13.16
N CYS A 763 8.87 11.00 14.47
CA CYS A 763 8.62 9.94 15.44
C CYS A 763 7.45 10.36 16.33
N ALA A 764 6.80 9.41 16.99
CA ALA A 764 5.74 9.71 17.95
C ALA A 764 5.73 8.70 19.09
N GLU A 765 5.19 9.05 20.25
CA GLU A 765 5.05 8.15 21.42
C GLU A 765 3.67 8.33 22.09
N LYS A 766 3.17 7.29 22.76
CA LYS A 766 1.95 7.38 23.58
C LYS A 766 2.20 8.23 24.82
N ILE A 767 1.36 9.24 25.07
CA ILE A 767 1.33 9.99 26.32
C ILE A 767 0.06 9.69 27.11
N ASN A 768 0.10 9.94 28.42
CA ASN A 768 -1.08 9.87 29.28
C ASN A 768 -1.12 11.12 30.17
N PHE A 769 -2.32 11.65 30.38
CA PHE A 769 -2.55 12.71 31.37
C PHE A 769 -2.75 12.09 32.75
N GLU A 770 -2.08 12.65 33.74
CA GLU A 770 -2.34 12.37 35.14
C GLU A 770 -3.63 13.08 35.61
N ALA A 771 -4.12 12.73 36.79
CA ALA A 771 -5.40 13.25 37.31
C ALA A 771 -5.40 14.77 37.62
N ASP A 772 -4.25 15.43 37.60
CA ASP A 772 -4.08 16.89 37.71
C ASP A 772 -3.87 17.58 36.34
N GLY A 773 -3.91 16.82 35.24
CA GLY A 773 -3.66 17.31 33.88
C GLY A 773 -2.19 17.39 33.51
N SER A 774 -1.26 16.97 34.38
CA SER A 774 0.16 16.89 34.01
C SER A 774 0.46 15.74 33.06
N ILE A 775 1.47 15.91 32.21
CA ILE A 775 2.01 14.89 31.30
C ILE A 775 3.35 14.44 31.87
N LYS A 776 3.53 13.13 32.05
CA LYS A 776 4.84 12.54 32.38
C LYS A 776 5.72 12.47 31.14
N GLN A 777 7.02 12.70 31.32
CA GLN A 777 7.99 12.52 30.25
C GLN A 777 8.00 11.07 29.76
N VAL A 778 7.97 10.87 28.45
CA VAL A 778 7.97 9.57 27.79
C VAL A 778 9.32 9.25 27.15
N GLU A 779 9.66 7.97 27.15
CA GLU A 779 10.87 7.44 26.53
C GLU A 779 10.70 7.33 25.00
N ILE A 780 11.82 7.42 24.26
CA ILE A 780 11.79 7.14 22.81
C ILE A 780 11.83 5.62 22.56
N THR A 781 10.94 5.12 21.69
CA THR A 781 10.75 3.70 21.39
C THR A 781 10.78 3.42 19.89
N SER A 782 10.94 2.15 19.54
CA SER A 782 10.76 1.63 18.16
C SER A 782 9.28 1.39 17.83
N CYS A 783 8.40 1.34 18.83
CA CYS A 783 6.97 1.08 18.67
C CYS A 783 6.20 2.34 18.25
N GLY A 784 6.48 3.46 18.90
CA GLY A 784 5.81 4.74 18.71
C GLY A 784 4.28 4.67 18.74
N LEU A 785 3.64 4.83 17.58
CA LEU A 785 2.17 4.78 17.46
C LEU A 785 1.57 3.37 17.67
N ASN A 786 2.38 2.32 17.73
CA ASN A 786 1.90 0.93 17.77
C ASN A 786 1.05 0.63 19.02
N ASN A 787 0.09 -0.28 18.88
CA ASN A 787 -0.77 -0.65 19.99
C ASN A 787 -0.18 -1.74 20.91
N GLY A 788 1.09 -1.60 21.28
CA GLY A 788 1.83 -2.54 22.11
C GLY A 788 3.27 -2.75 21.62
N PRO A 789 4.00 -3.70 22.22
CA PRO A 789 5.30 -4.13 21.71
C PRO A 789 5.19 -4.74 20.31
N LEU A 790 6.28 -4.71 19.55
CA LEU A 790 6.42 -5.35 18.25
C LEU A 790 6.51 -6.88 18.42
N SER A 791 6.04 -7.66 17.45
CA SER A 791 6.19 -9.12 17.51
C SER A 791 7.63 -9.60 17.30
N ASP A 792 7.95 -10.82 17.72
CA ASP A 792 9.22 -11.50 17.48
C ASP A 792 9.42 -12.06 16.06
N LYS A 793 8.39 -12.09 15.21
CA LYS A 793 8.46 -12.79 13.92
C LYS A 793 9.10 -11.96 12.81
N GLY A 794 10.07 -12.55 12.11
CA GLY A 794 10.60 -12.05 10.84
C GLY A 794 11.60 -10.89 10.96
N GLU A 795 11.98 -10.35 9.80
CA GLU A 795 13.11 -9.42 9.68
C GLU A 795 12.69 -7.96 9.88
N TYR A 796 13.15 -7.33 10.98
CA TYR A 796 12.95 -5.90 11.24
C TYR A 796 14.14 -5.07 10.73
N PRO A 797 13.90 -3.97 10.01
CA PRO A 797 14.98 -3.13 9.49
C PRO A 797 15.60 -2.30 10.61
N ALA A 798 16.93 -2.15 10.58
CA ALA A 798 17.71 -1.52 11.64
C ALA A 798 17.41 -0.02 11.82
N TYR A 799 16.79 0.64 10.84
CA TYR A 799 16.40 2.04 10.97
C TYR A 799 15.36 2.28 12.08
N ILE A 800 14.65 1.26 12.58
CA ILE A 800 13.69 1.45 13.69
C ILE A 800 14.38 1.52 15.07
N ALA A 801 15.70 1.40 15.14
CA ALA A 801 16.45 1.58 16.38
C ALA A 801 16.13 2.96 16.99
N CYS A 802 15.65 2.95 18.23
CA CYS A 802 15.32 4.15 18.99
C CYS A 802 16.52 4.66 19.80
N ASN A 803 17.49 3.79 20.11
CA ASN A 803 18.74 4.18 20.77
C ASN A 803 19.94 3.85 19.87
N ILE A 804 20.83 4.83 19.66
CA ILE A 804 22.09 4.67 18.93
C ILE A 804 23.12 5.59 19.61
N PHE A 805 24.09 5.01 20.31
CA PHE A 805 25.09 5.76 21.08
C PHE A 805 26.41 4.98 21.23
N THR A 806 27.47 5.62 21.73
CA THR A 806 28.76 4.97 22.05
C THR A 806 29.06 5.04 23.54
N LYS A 807 30.17 4.43 23.99
CA LYS A 807 30.70 4.58 25.37
C LYS A 807 30.80 6.04 25.82
N GLU A 808 31.07 6.96 24.90
CA GLU A 808 30.94 8.39 25.13
C GLU A 808 29.50 8.81 24.78
N HIS A 809 28.70 9.01 25.82
CA HIS A 809 27.35 9.54 25.68
C HIS A 809 27.44 11.01 25.25
N LYS A 810 26.83 11.33 24.11
CA LYS A 810 26.82 12.67 23.53
C LYS A 810 25.40 13.03 23.11
N ILE A 811 25.06 14.30 23.26
CA ILE A 811 23.72 14.83 22.98
C ILE A 811 23.61 15.15 21.49
N TYR A 812 24.49 16.01 20.98
CA TYR A 812 24.37 16.55 19.63
C TYR A 812 24.95 15.63 18.55
N VAL A 813 24.31 15.62 17.38
CA VAL A 813 24.81 14.93 16.17
C VAL A 813 26.23 15.35 15.80
N GLU A 814 27.06 14.36 15.46
CA GLU A 814 28.44 14.55 15.02
C GLU A 814 28.71 13.81 13.71
N ALA A 815 29.49 14.43 12.82
CA ALA A 815 29.93 13.80 11.58
C ALA A 815 30.81 12.57 11.87
N GLY A 816 30.34 11.39 11.44
CA GLY A 816 31.04 10.11 11.65
C GLY A 816 30.61 9.32 12.88
N ALA A 817 29.70 9.83 13.71
CA ALA A 817 29.04 9.05 14.75
C ALA A 817 28.16 7.92 14.16
N PRO A 818 27.87 6.84 14.90
CA PRO A 818 26.94 5.81 14.46
C PRO A 818 25.55 6.40 14.24
N ARG A 819 24.94 6.15 13.08
CA ARG A 819 23.69 6.85 12.67
C ARG A 819 22.91 6.11 11.60
N VAL A 820 21.61 6.41 11.49
CA VAL A 820 20.76 6.01 10.36
C VAL A 820 21.15 6.80 9.12
N VAL A 821 21.24 6.13 7.97
CA VAL A 821 21.46 6.70 6.62
C VAL A 821 20.65 5.88 5.60
N GLN A 822 20.49 6.37 4.37
CA GLN A 822 19.95 5.58 3.25
C GLN A 822 20.97 5.37 2.13
N GLU A 823 20.67 4.43 1.22
CA GLU A 823 21.35 4.33 -0.07
C GLU A 823 20.67 5.25 -1.10
N GLY A 824 21.41 5.66 -2.13
CA GLY A 824 20.89 6.60 -3.13
C GLY A 824 20.97 8.07 -2.71
N GLY A 825 20.23 8.91 -3.43
CA GLY A 825 20.03 10.33 -3.15
C GLY A 825 18.73 10.60 -2.38
N ASP A 826 18.34 11.88 -2.37
CA ASP A 826 17.03 12.31 -1.91
C ASP A 826 15.91 11.83 -2.84
N GLY A 827 14.72 11.56 -2.30
CA GLY A 827 13.60 10.96 -3.03
C GLY A 827 13.75 9.46 -3.37
N ASP A 828 14.95 8.88 -3.27
CA ASP A 828 15.14 7.43 -3.46
C ASP A 828 14.51 6.65 -2.29
N GLN A 829 13.54 5.79 -2.62
CA GLN A 829 12.77 5.01 -1.64
C GLN A 829 13.56 3.79 -1.10
N ASN A 830 14.78 4.00 -0.59
CA ASN A 830 15.62 2.92 -0.07
C ASN A 830 15.45 2.76 1.46
N PRO A 831 15.30 1.53 1.98
CA PRO A 831 15.28 1.30 3.43
C PRO A 831 16.55 1.83 4.11
N GLY A 832 16.37 2.54 5.22
CA GLY A 832 17.47 3.05 6.02
C GLY A 832 18.29 1.94 6.68
N TYR A 833 19.56 2.21 6.95
CA TYR A 833 20.46 1.30 7.67
C TYR A 833 21.36 2.09 8.63
N ILE A 834 21.89 1.42 9.65
CA ILE A 834 22.83 2.05 10.59
C ILE A 834 24.25 1.91 10.04
N LYS A 835 24.96 3.04 9.94
CA LYS A 835 26.33 3.15 9.45
C LYS A 835 27.28 3.60 10.56
N ASP A 836 28.58 3.35 10.36
CA ASP A 836 29.70 3.80 11.19
C ASP A 836 29.61 3.27 12.64
N ILE A 837 29.22 2.00 12.78
CA ILE A 837 29.20 1.26 14.04
C ILE A 837 30.65 0.93 14.43
N VAL A 838 31.13 1.53 15.52
CA VAL A 838 32.50 1.40 16.06
C VAL A 838 32.51 0.70 17.43
N ASP A 839 33.69 0.32 17.94
CA ASP A 839 33.81 -0.39 19.22
C ASP A 839 33.12 0.33 20.38
N GLY A 840 32.21 -0.37 21.06
CA GLY A 840 31.39 0.21 22.13
C GLY A 840 30.13 0.94 21.66
N THR A 841 29.81 0.94 20.37
CA THR A 841 28.50 1.36 19.87
C THR A 841 27.43 0.41 20.41
N THR A 842 26.34 0.96 20.96
CA THR A 842 25.15 0.23 21.37
C THR A 842 23.96 0.70 20.54
N ILE A 843 23.22 -0.26 20.00
CA ILE A 843 22.01 -0.06 19.19
C ILE A 843 20.86 -0.70 19.95
N GLY A 844 19.81 0.08 20.26
CA GLY A 844 18.67 -0.33 21.05
C GLY A 844 17.35 -0.26 20.28
N PHE A 845 16.51 -1.26 20.51
CA PHE A 845 15.18 -1.41 19.95
C PHE A 845 14.20 -1.67 21.11
N LYS A 846 13.10 -0.91 21.20
CA LYS A 846 12.14 -0.95 22.32
C LYS A 846 10.71 -0.96 21.78
N TYR A 847 9.84 -1.92 22.05
CA TYR A 847 10.00 -3.21 22.73
C TYR A 847 9.49 -4.33 21.82
N PHE A 848 9.90 -5.56 22.09
CA PHE A 848 9.39 -6.77 21.43
C PHE A 848 8.70 -7.70 22.42
N ASP A 849 7.60 -8.32 22.01
CA ASP A 849 6.99 -9.46 22.72
C ASP A 849 7.60 -10.75 22.18
N LEU A 850 8.44 -11.39 22.99
CA LEU A 850 9.22 -12.56 22.61
C LEU A 850 8.55 -13.84 23.09
N ASN A 851 8.58 -14.88 22.26
CA ASN A 851 8.04 -16.21 22.56
C ASN A 851 9.05 -17.30 22.20
N LYS A 852 9.78 -17.77 23.22
CA LYS A 852 10.82 -18.82 23.11
C LYS A 852 11.86 -18.55 22.02
N VAL A 853 12.34 -17.31 21.96
CA VAL A 853 13.44 -16.95 21.06
C VAL A 853 14.73 -17.58 21.56
N THR A 854 15.42 -18.34 20.71
CA THR A 854 16.67 -19.08 21.01
C THR A 854 17.89 -18.56 20.26
N GLY A 855 17.70 -17.64 19.31
CA GLY A 855 18.79 -16.98 18.60
C GLY A 855 18.40 -15.62 18.01
N LEU A 856 19.38 -14.96 17.43
CA LEU A 856 19.22 -13.72 16.67
C LEU A 856 20.08 -13.79 15.41
N ARG A 857 19.52 -13.34 14.28
CA ARG A 857 20.22 -13.10 13.02
C ARG A 857 20.34 -11.59 12.82
N ILE A 858 21.49 -11.14 12.31
CA ILE A 858 21.74 -9.74 11.90
C ILE A 858 22.29 -9.69 10.49
N LYS A 859 21.91 -8.68 9.71
CA LYS A 859 22.39 -8.48 8.34
C LYS A 859 23.35 -7.28 8.29
N THR A 860 24.60 -7.54 7.97
CA THR A 860 25.69 -6.56 8.10
C THR A 860 26.55 -6.44 6.84
N ARG A 861 27.37 -5.38 6.76
CA ARG A 861 28.40 -5.19 5.72
C ARG A 861 29.55 -4.31 6.23
N ALA A 862 30.44 -3.93 5.30
CA ALA A 862 31.63 -3.10 5.46
C ALA A 862 32.82 -3.81 6.12
N TYR A 863 33.96 -3.13 6.24
CA TYR A 863 35.22 -3.70 6.72
C TYR A 863 35.31 -3.65 8.24
N TYR A 864 34.90 -4.74 8.89
CA TYR A 864 34.96 -4.89 10.35
C TYR A 864 35.34 -6.33 10.76
N ASN A 865 35.73 -6.51 12.02
CA ASN A 865 35.95 -7.81 12.64
C ASN A 865 35.68 -7.70 14.14
N GLY A 866 34.63 -8.37 14.61
CA GLY A 866 34.14 -8.22 15.98
C GLY A 866 32.91 -9.06 16.29
N THR A 867 32.30 -8.76 17.42
CA THR A 867 31.15 -9.47 17.98
C THR A 867 30.08 -8.46 18.38
N PHE A 868 28.82 -8.77 18.13
CA PHE A 868 27.68 -8.07 18.69
C PHE A 868 27.22 -8.84 19.94
N GLU A 869 27.39 -8.24 21.11
CA GLU A 869 26.83 -8.73 22.37
C GLU A 869 25.32 -8.43 22.41
N ILE A 870 24.50 -9.43 22.76
CA ILE A 870 23.05 -9.31 22.85
C ILE A 870 22.63 -9.15 24.32
N ARG A 871 21.81 -8.15 24.62
CA ARG A 871 21.25 -7.88 25.97
C ARG A 871 19.78 -7.46 25.87
N THR A 872 19.01 -7.64 26.95
CA THR A 872 17.63 -7.09 27.08
C THR A 872 17.53 -5.89 28.02
N ALA A 873 18.64 -5.48 28.64
CA ALA A 873 18.79 -4.24 29.40
C ALA A 873 20.23 -3.71 29.20
N LEU A 874 20.43 -2.39 29.26
CA LEU A 874 21.73 -1.76 29.00
C LEU A 874 22.84 -2.29 29.91
N ASP A 875 22.62 -2.26 31.22
CA ASP A 875 23.53 -2.80 32.23
C ASP A 875 23.27 -4.30 32.55
N GLY A 876 22.47 -4.98 31.72
CA GLY A 876 22.09 -6.39 31.90
C GLY A 876 23.19 -7.40 31.55
N GLU A 877 22.94 -8.69 31.80
CA GLU A 877 23.88 -9.76 31.38
C GLU A 877 23.94 -9.90 29.84
N VAL A 878 25.09 -10.38 29.33
CA VAL A 878 25.20 -10.79 27.92
C VAL A 878 24.49 -12.14 27.76
N LEU A 879 23.42 -12.14 26.96
CA LEU A 879 22.53 -13.29 26.76
C LEU A 879 22.97 -14.18 25.59
N GLY A 880 23.77 -13.62 24.67
CA GLY A 880 24.31 -14.27 23.49
C GLY A 880 25.25 -13.35 22.72
N GLU A 881 25.92 -13.91 21.70
CA GLU A 881 26.92 -13.22 20.89
C GLU A 881 26.77 -13.61 19.42
N ILE A 882 26.85 -12.62 18.52
CA ILE A 882 26.95 -12.84 17.07
C ILE A 882 28.32 -12.40 16.60
N LYS A 883 29.13 -13.36 16.12
CA LYS A 883 30.44 -13.05 15.55
C LYS A 883 30.29 -12.68 14.07
N GLY A 884 30.62 -11.44 13.75
CA GLY A 884 30.59 -10.92 12.38
C GLY A 884 31.99 -10.72 11.80
N ILE A 885 32.12 -10.86 10.49
CA ILE A 885 33.32 -10.49 9.73
C ILE A 885 32.92 -9.70 8.50
N GLY A 886 33.73 -8.71 8.15
CA GLY A 886 33.41 -7.76 7.10
C GLY A 886 33.15 -8.38 5.73
N SER A 887 32.20 -7.79 5.02
CA SER A 887 31.75 -8.20 3.69
C SER A 887 31.42 -6.98 2.84
N ASN A 888 31.67 -7.07 1.54
CA ASN A 888 31.34 -6.01 0.57
C ASN A 888 29.89 -6.08 0.07
N ILE A 889 29.13 -7.10 0.51
CA ILE A 889 27.69 -7.25 0.29
C ILE A 889 26.98 -7.43 1.63
N TRP A 890 25.68 -7.16 1.67
CA TRP A 890 24.86 -7.47 2.84
C TRP A 890 24.90 -8.98 3.13
N THR A 891 25.39 -9.35 4.31
CA THR A 891 25.64 -10.73 4.73
C THR A 891 25.02 -10.97 6.10
N SER A 892 24.24 -12.05 6.22
CA SER A 892 23.61 -12.46 7.48
C SER A 892 24.58 -13.25 8.37
N PHE A 893 24.56 -12.96 9.67
CA PHE A 893 25.28 -13.69 10.71
C PHE A 893 24.32 -14.05 11.84
N GLU A 894 24.50 -15.21 12.46
CA GLU A 894 23.61 -15.75 13.48
C GLU A 894 24.36 -16.03 14.79
N GLY A 895 23.67 -15.89 15.91
CA GLY A 895 24.16 -16.25 17.24
C GLY A 895 23.03 -16.80 18.09
N LYS A 896 23.38 -17.71 19.00
CA LYS A 896 22.43 -18.26 19.98
C LYS A 896 22.31 -17.32 21.17
N VAL A 897 21.09 -17.22 21.71
CA VAL A 897 20.81 -16.58 23.00
C VAL A 897 20.28 -17.62 23.99
N LYS A 898 20.40 -17.30 25.28
CA LYS A 898 19.55 -17.89 26.32
C LYS A 898 18.08 -17.65 25.97
N GLU A 899 17.21 -18.66 26.13
CA GLU A 899 15.79 -18.58 25.74
C GLU A 899 15.10 -17.34 26.33
N LEU A 900 14.52 -16.51 25.46
CA LEU A 900 13.83 -15.27 25.84
C LEU A 900 12.32 -15.42 25.68
N SER A 901 11.55 -14.86 26.62
CA SER A 901 10.09 -14.80 26.54
C SER A 901 9.51 -13.62 27.34
N GLY A 902 8.38 -13.09 26.87
CA GLY A 902 7.73 -11.87 27.38
C GLY A 902 8.24 -10.60 26.69
N THR A 903 7.81 -9.44 27.19
CA THR A 903 8.17 -8.14 26.62
C THR A 903 9.57 -7.68 27.04
N HIS A 904 10.46 -7.47 26.08
CA HIS A 904 11.86 -7.04 26.31
C HIS A 904 12.30 -5.95 25.33
N ALA A 905 13.25 -5.12 25.77
CA ALA A 905 14.07 -4.35 24.83
C ALA A 905 15.12 -5.29 24.20
N LEU A 906 15.68 -4.91 23.05
CA LEU A 906 16.85 -5.56 22.47
C LEU A 906 17.98 -4.53 22.34
N TYR A 907 19.13 -4.85 22.92
CA TYR A 907 20.36 -4.08 22.77
C TYR A 907 21.46 -4.91 22.13
N LEU A 908 22.10 -4.34 21.10
CA LEU A 908 23.27 -4.88 20.42
C LEU A 908 24.47 -3.98 20.67
N THR A 909 25.46 -4.45 21.45
CA THR A 909 26.71 -3.72 21.69
C THR A 909 27.84 -4.33 20.87
N TYR A 910 28.41 -3.56 19.95
CA TYR A 910 29.53 -4.01 19.12
C TYR A 910 30.86 -3.95 19.89
N LYS A 911 31.65 -5.03 19.84
CA LYS A 911 33.02 -5.13 20.34
C LYS A 911 33.94 -5.59 19.21
N GLY A 912 34.97 -4.81 18.86
CA GLY A 912 35.88 -5.22 17.79
C GLY A 912 36.68 -4.10 17.14
N THR A 913 36.99 -4.29 15.86
CA THR A 913 37.79 -3.36 15.06
C THR A 913 37.14 -3.07 13.71
N GLY A 914 37.46 -1.92 13.11
CA GLY A 914 36.79 -1.44 11.89
C GLY A 914 35.37 -0.94 12.13
N ASN A 915 34.69 -0.57 11.04
CA ASN A 915 33.38 0.06 11.07
C ASN A 915 32.35 -0.89 10.45
N ALA A 916 31.39 -1.36 11.25
CA ALA A 916 30.30 -2.17 10.74
C ALA A 916 29.15 -1.29 10.20
N SER A 917 28.27 -1.89 9.41
CA SER A 917 26.93 -1.36 9.12
C SER A 917 25.90 -2.46 9.30
N LEU A 918 24.69 -2.10 9.77
CA LEU A 918 23.60 -3.01 10.11
C LEU A 918 22.35 -2.59 9.32
N SER A 919 21.78 -3.50 8.53
CA SER A 919 20.52 -3.27 7.79
C SER A 919 19.30 -3.84 8.51
N SER A 920 19.45 -4.91 9.29
CA SER A 920 18.31 -5.57 9.95
C SER A 920 18.69 -6.53 11.07
N ILE A 921 17.67 -6.89 11.84
CA ILE A 921 17.64 -7.91 12.89
C ILE A 921 16.48 -8.88 12.62
N GLU A 922 16.60 -10.13 13.07
CA GLU A 922 15.55 -11.14 12.99
C GLU A 922 15.71 -12.12 14.15
N PHE A 923 14.63 -12.42 14.88
CA PHE A 923 14.66 -13.39 15.97
C PHE A 923 14.52 -14.82 15.45
N LEU A 924 15.21 -15.77 16.10
CA LEU A 924 15.22 -17.18 15.73
C LEU A 924 14.61 -18.02 16.86
N HIS A 925 13.85 -19.05 16.52
CA HIS A 925 13.11 -19.92 17.45
C HIS A 925 13.70 -21.34 17.46
#